data_AF-A0A7C6EQY2-F1
#
_entry.id   AF-A0A7C6EQY2-F1
#
_cell.length_a   1.000
_cell.length_b   1.000
_cell.length_c   1.000
_cell.angle_alpha   90.00
_cell.angle_beta   90.00
_cell.angle_gamma   90.00
#
_symmetry.space_group_name_H-M   'P 1'
#
loop_
_entity.id
_entity.type
_entity.pdbx_description
1 polymer ?
#
loop_
_entity_poly.entity_id
_entity_poly.type
_entity_poly.pdbx_seq_one_letter_code
_entity_poly.pdbx_strand_id
1 'polypeptide(L)'
;MKMLKDGLKGRATQLIATKFKLARIKKVSSIGRGWLAILGLCFSLCSLSGQPKAKKVQFEAEAALSYIRDLAADSMLGRRSGHPGGEAGAEYIAARFKEWGVEPAGENGTYFQTFTVDLNQVEEGVVLELMTTKVRRSFYYGEDWRVQAYSGSAHGTAEIVFVGYGLRDEKANYDDYAGLEVKGKWVLFASNLPSSLADKFGEAASLTRRVRWAQERGAKGALIFRREEPQPAAPARGVRLGLSREVYRPDFAIISIETRVVDALFRDLLTDLRYLFQEIERQQKPMSFTTGAKAFISVAARWEEKKPTKNVLGKITGSDPVLKNEYVIIGAHMDHLGVDPLGEVMNGANDNASGTAVVMEIARVLKLNQVKPKRTIVFGLWAAEEMGLLGSRYFADHPLVPIEKTVAYLNMDMVGHGSGNVNFRGIYYGPEVWEVIKAKLPKEILDYVRPGRGGPGGSDHSSFLAKGVPGFSINTEGYHFKYHQANDVVELIKPELLKKTGELVLAAANILANEKGDFFPPQRLERYHFRYQTLINFKFEPSVQVLEGHKDAQDSHVDLQLVRVSPPQGATGDALRVELVRQLMGVAEGVKKTNLVLFTGASELQGAMNQGKTTLLPGLRGIDVLKGEPRWADVLAKQGLYFILEEAAAFLTEGKISDEGKNILQAINQAGLLLLINRAQDDQIKEILNYAIKPIGIIAKELPGKETLELIREKGAVFGLEASSGAEPAAYVQKLLEARQALGSDNLFIVNGPCLWEKEGQDLVFQIIAELFKAKVESGELGNLLSGNFLRLLSRARGETASGPR
;
A
#
# COMPACT_ATOMS: atom_id res chain seq x y z
N MET A 1 -36.57 -32.22 -3.09
CA MET A 1 -37.74 -33.03 -2.65
C MET A 1 -38.09 -32.57 -1.25
N LYS A 2 -39.14 -31.76 -1.12
CA LYS A 2 -40.47 -32.22 -0.66
C LYS A 2 -40.48 -32.57 0.83
N MET A 3 -40.28 -31.55 1.67
CA MET A 3 -40.90 -31.37 3.00
C MET A 3 -40.37 -30.07 3.61
N LEU A 4 -41.18 -29.01 3.48
CA LEU A 4 -41.21 -27.72 4.22
C LEU A 4 -41.93 -26.65 3.37
N LYS A 5 -42.95 -27.10 2.65
CA LYS A 5 -44.10 -26.30 2.21
C LYS A 5 -45.27 -26.97 2.89
N ASP A 6 -45.70 -26.45 4.05
CA ASP A 6 -47.08 -26.54 4.59
C ASP A 6 -47.13 -25.88 5.98
N GLY A 7 -48.00 -24.87 6.11
CA GLY A 7 -48.25 -24.06 7.32
C GLY A 7 -47.80 -22.59 7.12
N LEU A 8 -48.64 -21.58 6.92
CA LEU A 8 -50.08 -21.44 7.10
C LEU A 8 -50.62 -20.42 6.07
N LYS A 9 -51.70 -20.78 5.38
CA LYS A 9 -52.70 -19.85 4.83
C LYS A 9 -54.06 -20.34 5.30
N GLY A 10 -54.85 -19.46 5.92
CA GLY A 10 -56.30 -19.65 6.01
C GLY A 10 -56.97 -19.08 7.25
N ARG A 11 -57.55 -17.87 7.10
CA ARG A 11 -58.86 -17.36 7.59
C ARG A 11 -58.76 -15.86 7.87
N ALA A 12 -59.70 -14.98 7.55
CA ALA A 12 -60.81 -14.98 6.61
C ALA A 12 -61.31 -13.52 6.56
N THR A 13 -61.80 -13.12 5.40
CA THR A 13 -62.42 -11.85 4.99
C THR A 13 -63.74 -11.54 5.70
N GLN A 14 -64.07 -10.24 5.85
CA GLN A 14 -65.39 -9.55 5.88
C GLN A 14 -65.31 -8.34 6.87
N LEU A 15 -65.85 -7.14 6.68
CA LEU A 15 -67.08 -6.69 6.00
C LEU A 15 -67.08 -5.12 5.89
N ILE A 16 -67.63 -4.59 4.79
CA ILE A 16 -68.44 -3.35 4.63
C ILE A 16 -67.83 -1.93 4.64
N ALA A 17 -68.22 -1.23 3.56
CA ALA A 17 -68.08 0.18 3.23
C ALA A 17 -69.08 1.08 3.99
N THR A 18 -68.73 2.36 4.21
CA THR A 18 -69.73 3.43 4.33
C THR A 18 -69.21 4.76 3.76
N LYS A 19 -70.03 5.35 2.89
CA LYS A 19 -69.91 6.66 2.22
C LYS A 19 -70.13 7.83 3.18
N PHE A 20 -69.47 8.98 2.96
CA PHE A 20 -70.02 10.33 3.16
C PHE A 20 -69.27 11.33 2.24
N LYS A 21 -69.80 11.63 1.05
CA LYS A 21 -70.58 12.83 0.64
C LYS A 21 -69.82 14.17 0.69
N LEU A 22 -69.47 14.65 -0.52
CA LEU A 22 -69.22 16.05 -0.84
C LEU A 22 -70.45 16.93 -0.54
N ALA A 23 -70.22 18.15 -0.07
CA ALA A 23 -71.16 19.26 -0.19
C ALA A 23 -70.53 20.41 -0.98
N ARG A 24 -71.14 20.67 -2.15
CA ARG A 24 -71.03 21.91 -2.93
C ARG A 24 -71.71 23.04 -2.15
N ILE A 25 -71.12 24.23 -2.15
CA ILE A 25 -71.88 25.49 -2.03
C ILE A 25 -71.56 26.36 -3.25
N LYS A 26 -72.62 26.72 -3.98
CA LYS A 26 -72.62 27.62 -5.14
C LYS A 26 -72.76 29.07 -4.67
N LYS A 27 -72.17 29.95 -5.48
CA LYS A 27 -72.36 31.41 -5.61
C LYS A 27 -73.81 31.88 -5.38
N VAL A 28 -73.95 33.05 -4.74
CA VAL A 28 -74.90 34.11 -5.12
C VAL A 28 -74.19 35.46 -5.06
N SER A 29 -74.53 36.31 -6.02
CA SER A 29 -73.92 37.58 -6.41
C SER A 29 -74.65 38.82 -5.87
N SER A 30 -73.87 39.91 -5.81
CA SER A 30 -74.18 41.32 -6.08
C SER A 30 -75.14 42.10 -5.17
N ILE A 31 -74.61 43.22 -4.64
CA ILE A 31 -75.07 44.63 -4.54
C ILE A 31 -74.06 45.27 -3.56
N GLY A 32 -73.45 46.44 -3.69
CA GLY A 32 -73.56 47.60 -4.57
C GLY A 32 -72.49 48.61 -4.09
N ARG A 33 -72.16 49.56 -4.96
CA ARG A 33 -71.03 50.51 -4.87
C ARG A 33 -71.17 51.50 -3.70
N GLY A 34 -70.04 51.86 -3.11
CA GLY A 34 -69.84 53.05 -2.29
C GLY A 34 -68.68 52.84 -1.31
N TRP A 35 -67.83 53.85 -1.13
CA TRP A 35 -66.66 53.89 -0.21
C TRP A 35 -65.32 53.41 -0.77
N LEU A 36 -64.94 53.96 -1.94
CA LEU A 36 -63.55 54.16 -2.35
C LEU A 36 -63.07 55.51 -1.79
N ALA A 37 -62.38 55.54 -0.63
CA ALA A 37 -61.53 56.67 -0.22
C ALA A 37 -60.69 56.48 1.07
N ILE A 38 -60.87 55.45 1.91
CA ILE A 38 -60.17 55.36 3.23
C ILE A 38 -59.62 53.95 3.52
N LEU A 39 -59.14 53.23 2.50
CA LEU A 39 -58.49 51.90 2.68
C LEU A 39 -57.15 51.78 1.94
N GLY A 40 -56.63 52.89 1.40
CA GLY A 40 -55.35 52.96 0.69
C GLY A 40 -54.13 53.30 1.55
N LEU A 41 -54.29 53.50 2.87
CA LEU A 41 -53.20 53.94 3.76
C LEU A 41 -52.87 52.99 4.92
N CYS A 42 -53.45 51.79 4.97
CA CYS A 42 -53.14 50.77 5.99
C CYS A 42 -52.56 49.45 5.43
N PHE A 43 -52.33 49.34 4.11
CA PHE A 43 -51.74 48.15 3.49
C PHE A 43 -50.25 48.27 3.14
N SER A 44 -49.57 49.34 3.58
CA SER A 44 -48.11 49.54 3.41
C SER A 44 -47.30 49.35 4.69
N LEU A 45 -47.90 48.81 5.77
CA LEU A 45 -47.24 48.54 7.05
C LEU A 45 -47.57 47.14 7.59
N CYS A 46 -47.85 46.17 6.71
CA CYS A 46 -47.57 44.77 7.05
C CYS A 46 -46.06 44.59 6.92
N SER A 47 -45.42 44.73 8.07
CA SER A 47 -44.05 44.39 8.35
C SER A 47 -43.60 43.20 7.50
N LEU A 48 -42.47 43.37 6.81
CA LEU A 48 -41.53 42.27 6.61
C LEU A 48 -41.27 41.68 7.99
N SER A 49 -42.08 40.70 8.39
CA SER A 49 -41.60 39.64 9.24
C SER A 49 -40.53 38.96 8.40
N GLY A 50 -39.28 39.40 8.57
CA GLY A 50 -38.16 38.62 8.09
C GLY A 50 -38.39 37.22 8.65
N GLN A 51 -38.70 36.27 7.77
CA GLN A 51 -38.73 34.87 8.19
C GLN A 51 -37.40 34.65 8.91
N PRO A 52 -37.41 34.15 10.16
CA PRO A 52 -36.16 33.85 10.84
C PRO A 52 -35.36 33.01 9.86
N LYS A 53 -34.18 33.50 9.42
CA LYS A 53 -33.29 32.72 8.56
C LYS A 53 -33.18 31.37 9.24
N ALA A 54 -33.72 30.33 8.61
CA ALA A 54 -33.77 29.01 9.20
C ALA A 54 -32.35 28.69 9.69
N LYS A 55 -32.24 28.39 10.99
CA LYS A 55 -30.93 28.16 11.62
C LYS A 55 -30.26 27.04 10.84
N LYS A 56 -29.08 27.31 10.25
CA LYS A 56 -28.33 26.30 9.52
C LYS A 56 -28.08 25.11 10.44
N VAL A 57 -28.42 23.91 9.96
CA VAL A 57 -28.10 22.65 10.64
C VAL A 57 -26.59 22.53 10.67
N GLN A 58 -26.01 22.29 11.84
CA GLN A 58 -24.57 22.08 12.00
C GLN A 58 -24.29 20.57 12.04
N PHE A 59 -23.02 20.19 11.89
CA PHE A 59 -22.61 18.82 12.11
C PHE A 59 -22.85 18.43 13.58
N GLU A 60 -23.61 17.37 13.82
CA GLU A 60 -23.97 16.90 15.16
C GLU A 60 -23.23 15.59 15.48
N ALA A 61 -22.26 15.66 16.40
CA ALA A 61 -21.51 14.49 16.84
C ALA A 61 -22.40 13.39 17.42
N GLU A 62 -23.47 13.76 18.13
CA GLU A 62 -24.42 12.81 18.69
C GLU A 62 -25.23 12.08 17.61
N ALA A 63 -25.51 12.73 16.48
CA ALA A 63 -26.15 12.07 15.34
C ALA A 63 -25.21 11.04 14.72
N ALA A 64 -23.94 11.41 14.48
CA ALA A 64 -22.92 10.48 14.03
C ALA A 64 -22.74 9.30 15.01
N LEU A 65 -22.65 9.57 16.31
CA LEU A 65 -22.55 8.54 17.34
C LEU A 65 -23.76 7.60 17.34
N SER A 66 -24.97 8.11 17.09
CA SER A 66 -26.16 7.27 16.94
C SER A 66 -26.04 6.31 15.75
N TYR A 67 -25.50 6.75 14.62
CA TYR A 67 -25.29 5.85 13.47
C TYR A 67 -24.23 4.80 13.78
N ILE A 68 -23.19 5.14 14.55
CA ILE A 68 -22.19 4.16 15.02
C ILE A 68 -22.84 3.13 15.92
N ARG A 69 -23.75 3.52 16.83
CA ARG A 69 -24.52 2.56 17.67
C ARG A 69 -25.30 1.57 16.83
N ASP A 70 -25.94 2.03 15.76
CA ASP A 70 -26.72 1.17 14.86
C ASP A 70 -25.80 0.26 14.03
N LEU A 71 -24.76 0.82 13.42
CA LEU A 71 -23.83 0.09 12.55
C LEU A 71 -23.01 -0.93 13.33
N ALA A 72 -22.50 -0.55 14.50
CA ALA A 72 -21.66 -1.38 15.37
C ALA A 72 -22.47 -2.20 16.39
N ALA A 73 -23.78 -2.37 16.21
CA ALA A 73 -24.56 -3.30 17.02
C ALA A 73 -24.26 -4.76 16.65
N ASP A 74 -24.38 -5.68 17.61
CA ASP A 74 -24.22 -7.13 17.37
C ASP A 74 -25.18 -7.64 16.29
N SER A 75 -26.36 -7.04 16.17
CA SER A 75 -27.35 -7.36 15.13
C SER A 75 -26.85 -7.10 13.71
N MET A 76 -25.78 -6.31 13.53
CA MET A 76 -25.13 -6.08 12.24
C MET A 76 -24.04 -7.11 11.92
N LEU A 77 -23.81 -8.08 12.82
CA LEU A 77 -22.91 -9.23 12.62
C LEU A 77 -21.52 -8.84 12.10
N GLY A 78 -20.98 -7.73 12.61
CA GLY A 78 -19.67 -7.19 12.25
C GLY A 78 -19.50 -6.77 10.78
N ARG A 79 -20.60 -6.63 10.03
CA ARG A 79 -20.66 -6.04 8.69
C ARG A 79 -19.69 -6.60 7.64
N ARG A 80 -19.25 -7.85 7.76
CA ARG A 80 -18.33 -8.45 6.76
C ARG A 80 -18.96 -8.50 5.38
N SER A 81 -18.18 -8.06 4.40
CA SER A 81 -18.57 -8.07 3.00
C SER A 81 -18.76 -9.50 2.48
N GLY A 82 -19.83 -9.72 1.70
CA GLY A 82 -20.21 -11.06 1.24
C GLY A 82 -20.97 -11.91 2.27
N HIS A 83 -21.26 -11.36 3.46
CA HIS A 83 -22.07 -11.96 4.52
C HIS A 83 -23.34 -11.14 4.79
N PRO A 84 -24.34 -11.71 5.50
CA PRO A 84 -25.58 -10.99 5.84
C PRO A 84 -25.37 -9.65 6.56
N GLY A 85 -24.34 -9.55 7.41
CA GLY A 85 -24.02 -8.31 8.11
C GLY A 85 -23.62 -7.17 7.17
N GLY A 86 -22.77 -7.44 6.16
CA GLY A 86 -22.38 -6.43 5.18
C GLY A 86 -23.56 -5.95 4.34
N GLU A 87 -24.48 -6.85 3.99
CA GLU A 87 -25.74 -6.49 3.33
C GLU A 87 -26.63 -5.62 4.23
N ALA A 88 -26.79 -5.98 5.50
CA ALA A 88 -27.58 -5.20 6.46
C ALA A 88 -27.03 -3.78 6.63
N GLY A 89 -25.70 -3.63 6.74
CA GLY A 89 -25.04 -2.32 6.79
C GLY A 89 -25.31 -1.48 5.55
N ALA A 90 -25.16 -2.07 4.35
CA ALA A 90 -25.41 -1.39 3.08
C ALA A 90 -26.87 -0.91 2.95
N GLU A 91 -27.84 -1.76 3.28
CA GLU A 91 -29.27 -1.43 3.25
C GLU A 91 -29.62 -0.33 4.28
N TYR A 92 -29.05 -0.39 5.48
CA TYR A 92 -29.24 0.64 6.51
C TYR A 92 -28.78 2.02 6.02
N ILE A 93 -27.57 2.10 5.44
CA ILE A 93 -27.01 3.34 4.90
C ILE A 93 -27.88 3.88 3.77
N ALA A 94 -28.26 3.04 2.80
CA ALA A 94 -29.10 3.43 1.67
C ALA A 94 -30.47 3.94 2.13
N ALA A 95 -31.06 3.30 3.16
CA ALA A 95 -32.32 3.74 3.75
C ALA A 95 -32.20 5.14 4.38
N ARG A 96 -31.13 5.43 5.11
CA ARG A 96 -30.85 6.76 5.67
C ARG A 96 -30.65 7.82 4.59
N PHE A 97 -29.87 7.52 3.56
CA PHE A 97 -29.70 8.42 2.41
C PHE A 97 -31.02 8.76 1.75
N LYS A 98 -31.88 7.76 1.54
CA LYS A 98 -33.23 7.96 1.00
C LYS A 98 -34.11 8.79 1.92
N GLU A 99 -34.09 8.53 3.23
CA GLU A 99 -34.83 9.29 4.25
C GLU A 99 -34.47 10.79 4.20
N TRP A 100 -33.19 11.12 4.04
CA TRP A 100 -32.69 12.50 3.98
C TRP A 100 -32.79 13.15 2.60
N GLY A 101 -33.28 12.40 1.59
CA GLY A 101 -33.42 12.88 0.21
C GLY A 101 -32.08 13.06 -0.52
N VAL A 102 -31.02 12.34 -0.12
CA VAL A 102 -29.77 12.23 -0.89
C VAL A 102 -30.07 11.51 -2.20
N GLU A 103 -29.57 12.01 -3.33
CA GLU A 103 -29.84 11.40 -4.63
C GLU A 103 -29.05 10.08 -4.76
N PRO A 104 -29.63 9.02 -5.35
CA PRO A 104 -28.88 7.80 -5.65
C PRO A 104 -27.78 8.07 -6.69
N ALA A 105 -26.62 7.43 -6.50
CA ALA A 105 -25.47 7.52 -7.42
C ALA A 105 -24.90 6.13 -7.80
N GLY A 106 -25.63 5.07 -7.48
CA GLY A 106 -25.34 3.70 -7.88
C GLY A 106 -25.89 3.34 -9.26
N GLU A 107 -25.79 2.05 -9.58
CA GLU A 107 -26.24 1.47 -10.85
C GLU A 107 -27.76 1.62 -11.02
N ASN A 108 -28.20 1.91 -12.24
CA ASN A 108 -29.62 1.97 -12.61
C ASN A 108 -30.50 2.88 -11.72
N GLY A 109 -29.92 3.95 -11.18
CA GLY A 109 -30.64 4.89 -10.29
C GLY A 109 -30.87 4.36 -8.88
N THR A 110 -30.15 3.31 -8.46
CA THR A 110 -30.13 2.81 -7.09
C THR A 110 -28.99 3.45 -6.28
N TYR A 111 -28.86 3.12 -5.00
CA TYR A 111 -27.68 3.48 -4.21
C TYR A 111 -26.53 2.48 -4.35
N PHE A 112 -26.70 1.37 -5.08
CA PHE A 112 -25.76 0.25 -5.00
C PHE A 112 -24.88 0.15 -6.24
N GLN A 113 -23.61 -0.22 -6.03
CA GLN A 113 -22.75 -0.77 -7.07
C GLN A 113 -22.37 -2.19 -6.66
N THR A 114 -22.83 -3.18 -7.42
CA THR A 114 -22.67 -4.60 -7.04
C THR A 114 -21.41 -5.18 -7.66
N PHE A 115 -20.69 -5.98 -6.89
CA PHE A 115 -19.55 -6.76 -7.35
C PHE A 115 -19.43 -8.05 -6.55
N THR A 116 -18.38 -8.84 -6.82
CA THR A 116 -18.16 -10.09 -6.11
C THR A 116 -16.80 -10.15 -5.45
N VAL A 117 -16.73 -10.80 -4.30
CA VAL A 117 -15.50 -11.08 -3.55
C VAL A 117 -15.32 -12.58 -3.34
N ASP A 118 -14.09 -13.03 -3.17
CA ASP A 118 -13.80 -14.39 -2.74
C ASP A 118 -13.56 -14.41 -1.23
N LEU A 119 -14.10 -15.42 -0.55
CA LEU A 119 -14.09 -15.53 0.91
C LEU A 119 -13.34 -16.77 1.36
N ASN A 120 -12.45 -16.58 2.33
CA ASN A 120 -12.01 -17.64 3.22
C ASN A 120 -12.97 -17.70 4.41
N GLN A 121 -13.87 -18.68 4.39
CA GLN A 121 -14.83 -18.90 5.46
C GLN A 121 -14.24 -19.89 6.47
N VAL A 122 -14.22 -19.49 7.74
CA VAL A 122 -13.83 -20.33 8.86
C VAL A 122 -15.02 -20.35 9.81
N GLU A 123 -15.55 -21.54 10.06
CA GLU A 123 -16.69 -21.73 10.94
C GLU A 123 -16.27 -21.66 12.42
N GLU A 124 -17.26 -21.41 13.28
CA GLU A 124 -17.06 -21.38 14.73
C GLU A 124 -16.60 -22.73 15.28
N GLY A 125 -15.96 -22.69 16.46
CA GLY A 125 -15.54 -23.90 17.19
C GLY A 125 -14.17 -24.43 16.78
N VAL A 126 -13.27 -23.52 16.38
CA VAL A 126 -11.89 -23.86 16.05
C VAL A 126 -11.10 -24.27 17.30
N VAL A 127 -10.30 -25.35 17.19
CA VAL A 127 -9.51 -25.89 18.31
C VAL A 127 -8.12 -26.31 17.83
N LEU A 128 -7.11 -25.96 18.62
CA LEU A 128 -5.75 -26.51 18.53
C LEU A 128 -5.27 -26.92 19.92
N GLU A 129 -4.98 -28.20 20.08
CA GLU A 129 -4.35 -28.75 21.27
C GLU A 129 -3.06 -29.48 20.89
N LEU A 130 -1.99 -29.20 21.62
CA LEU A 130 -0.71 -29.89 21.53
C LEU A 130 -0.61 -30.96 22.62
N MET A 131 -0.07 -32.10 22.27
CA MET A 131 0.17 -33.25 23.14
C MET A 131 1.63 -33.68 22.99
N THR A 132 2.47 -33.37 23.98
CA THR A 132 3.85 -33.88 24.09
C THR A 132 3.90 -35.08 25.03
N THR A 133 5.09 -35.59 25.32
CA THR A 133 5.29 -36.64 26.32
C THR A 133 5.00 -36.18 27.76
N LYS A 134 5.03 -34.87 28.04
CA LYS A 134 4.85 -34.32 29.39
C LYS A 134 3.61 -33.45 29.56
N VAL A 135 3.14 -32.80 28.50
CA VAL A 135 2.05 -31.83 28.60
C VAL A 135 1.00 -32.01 27.52
N ARG A 136 -0.26 -31.75 27.89
CA ARG A 136 -1.36 -31.46 26.98
C ARG A 136 -1.77 -30.02 27.18
N ARG A 137 -1.77 -29.21 26.12
CA ARG A 137 -2.04 -27.77 26.19
C ARG A 137 -2.90 -27.31 25.03
N SER A 138 -3.94 -26.57 25.33
CA SER A 138 -4.78 -25.87 24.35
C SER A 138 -4.26 -24.45 24.13
N PHE A 139 -4.45 -23.94 22.91
CA PHE A 139 -3.97 -22.62 22.48
C PHE A 139 -5.11 -21.74 21.96
N TYR A 140 -5.01 -20.44 22.18
CA TYR A 140 -6.07 -19.49 21.88
C TYR A 140 -6.03 -19.04 20.42
N TYR A 141 -7.16 -19.18 19.72
CA TYR A 141 -7.26 -18.74 18.32
C TYR A 141 -7.10 -17.21 18.23
N GLY A 142 -6.45 -16.72 17.17
CA GLY A 142 -6.21 -15.29 16.97
C GLY A 142 -5.01 -14.74 17.72
N GLU A 143 -4.64 -15.33 18.86
CA GLU A 143 -3.44 -14.98 19.65
C GLU A 143 -2.27 -15.93 19.41
N ASP A 144 -2.50 -17.24 19.49
CA ASP A 144 -1.45 -18.26 19.42
C ASP A 144 -1.38 -18.92 18.04
N TRP A 145 -2.50 -18.93 17.30
CA TRP A 145 -2.60 -19.57 16.00
C TRP A 145 -3.77 -19.01 15.16
N ARG A 146 -3.68 -19.14 13.83
CA ARG A 146 -4.71 -18.67 12.89
C ARG A 146 -4.84 -19.59 11.67
N VAL A 147 -6.06 -19.74 11.18
CA VAL A 147 -6.32 -20.38 9.88
C VAL A 147 -5.96 -19.40 8.77
N GLN A 148 -5.21 -19.87 7.78
CA GLN A 148 -4.69 -19.02 6.71
C GLN A 148 -5.62 -19.00 5.49
N ALA A 149 -5.43 -18.01 4.61
CA ALA A 149 -6.13 -17.98 3.33
C ALA A 149 -5.88 -19.27 2.55
N TYR A 150 -6.89 -19.73 1.81
CA TYR A 150 -6.86 -20.98 1.04
C TYR A 150 -6.69 -22.25 1.89
N SER A 151 -6.94 -22.18 3.21
CA SER A 151 -7.05 -23.36 4.04
C SER A 151 -8.35 -24.11 3.78
N GLY A 152 -8.28 -25.44 3.74
CA GLY A 152 -9.44 -26.31 3.91
C GLY A 152 -9.71 -26.66 5.36
N SER A 153 -10.58 -27.65 5.54
CA SER A 153 -10.97 -28.21 6.82
C SER A 153 -10.03 -29.32 7.26
N ALA A 154 -9.88 -29.50 8.57
CA ALA A 154 -9.27 -30.69 9.13
C ALA A 154 -9.81 -30.97 10.54
N HIS A 155 -9.95 -32.26 10.87
CA HIS A 155 -10.42 -32.70 12.18
C HIS A 155 -9.64 -33.91 12.69
N GLY A 156 -9.31 -33.91 13.98
CA GLY A 156 -8.79 -35.05 14.72
C GLY A 156 -7.29 -35.01 15.01
N THR A 157 -6.83 -35.94 15.83
CA THR A 157 -5.45 -36.02 16.31
C THR A 157 -4.51 -36.66 15.28
N ALA A 158 -3.33 -36.10 15.08
CA ALA A 158 -2.25 -36.72 14.32
C ALA A 158 -0.87 -36.33 14.88
N GLU A 159 0.15 -37.11 14.53
CA GLU A 159 1.55 -36.83 14.89
C GLU A 159 2.08 -35.60 14.14
N ILE A 160 3.03 -34.89 14.76
CA ILE A 160 3.73 -33.74 14.17
C ILE A 160 5.11 -34.18 13.67
N VAL A 161 5.43 -33.84 12.41
CA VAL A 161 6.75 -34.05 11.80
C VAL A 161 7.38 -32.68 11.54
N PHE A 162 8.58 -32.45 12.07
CA PHE A 162 9.35 -31.25 11.78
C PHE A 162 10.11 -31.44 10.47
N VAL A 163 9.86 -30.55 9.50
CA VAL A 163 10.46 -30.63 8.15
C VAL A 163 11.28 -29.38 7.81
N GLY A 164 11.97 -28.79 8.79
CA GLY A 164 12.89 -27.68 8.56
C GLY A 164 12.23 -26.47 7.89
N TYR A 165 12.65 -26.19 6.65
CA TYR A 165 12.06 -25.14 5.82
C TYR A 165 10.92 -25.64 4.94
N GLY A 166 10.67 -26.95 4.85
CA GLY A 166 9.64 -27.55 3.99
C GLY A 166 10.04 -27.57 2.51
N LEU A 167 11.35 -27.50 2.23
CA LEU A 167 11.92 -27.43 0.89
C LEU A 167 12.03 -28.81 0.23
N ARG A 168 11.82 -28.81 -1.08
CA ARG A 168 12.29 -29.89 -1.95
C ARG A 168 12.67 -29.30 -3.29
N ASP A 169 13.89 -29.62 -3.71
CA ASP A 169 14.44 -29.28 -5.01
C ASP A 169 15.35 -30.42 -5.48
N GLU A 170 14.95 -31.06 -6.57
CA GLU A 170 15.68 -32.17 -7.18
C GLU A 170 17.00 -31.72 -7.81
N LYS A 171 17.04 -30.50 -8.39
CA LYS A 171 18.27 -29.96 -9.00
C LYS A 171 19.33 -29.69 -7.95
N ALA A 172 18.92 -29.22 -6.78
CA ALA A 172 19.79 -28.95 -5.65
C ALA A 172 20.07 -30.20 -4.78
N ASN A 173 19.50 -31.36 -5.13
CA ASN A 173 19.55 -32.60 -4.35
C ASN A 173 19.20 -32.36 -2.86
N TYR A 174 18.13 -31.63 -2.60
CA TYR A 174 17.68 -31.23 -1.27
C TYR A 174 16.22 -31.61 -1.07
N ASP A 175 15.91 -32.32 0.02
CA ASP A 175 14.55 -32.75 0.33
C ASP A 175 14.36 -32.83 1.85
N ASP A 176 13.64 -31.85 2.42
CA ASP A 176 13.33 -31.82 3.85
C ASP A 176 12.45 -32.99 4.31
N TYR A 177 11.84 -33.73 3.37
CA TYR A 177 10.98 -34.88 3.65
C TYR A 177 11.72 -36.23 3.49
N ALA A 178 13.00 -36.22 3.13
CA ALA A 178 13.75 -37.44 2.85
C ALA A 178 13.76 -38.39 4.07
N GLY A 179 13.34 -39.64 3.87
CA GLY A 179 13.31 -40.67 4.91
C GLY A 179 12.21 -40.51 5.97
N LEU A 180 11.27 -39.57 5.80
CA LEU A 180 10.18 -39.33 6.75
C LEU A 180 8.83 -39.80 6.22
N GLU A 181 8.07 -40.47 7.09
CA GLU A 181 6.67 -40.80 6.83
C GLU A 181 5.78 -39.66 7.30
N VAL A 182 5.17 -38.93 6.36
CA VAL A 182 4.32 -37.75 6.65
C VAL A 182 2.85 -37.94 6.27
N LYS A 183 2.48 -39.07 5.66
CA LYS A 183 1.10 -39.30 5.23
C LYS A 183 0.16 -39.30 6.44
N GLY A 184 -0.89 -38.49 6.39
CA GLY A 184 -1.86 -38.33 7.47
C GLY A 184 -1.33 -37.62 8.73
N LYS A 185 -0.13 -37.04 8.68
CA LYS A 185 0.50 -36.31 9.80
C LYS A 185 0.45 -34.80 9.61
N TRP A 186 0.65 -34.05 10.69
CA TRP A 186 0.87 -32.60 10.62
C TRP A 186 2.32 -32.33 10.28
N VAL A 187 2.59 -31.51 9.28
CA VAL A 187 3.96 -31.06 8.99
C VAL A 187 4.20 -29.69 9.60
N LEU A 188 5.35 -29.50 10.23
CA LEU A 188 5.76 -28.26 10.87
C LEU A 188 6.99 -27.69 10.17
N PHE A 189 6.91 -26.45 9.67
CA PHE A 189 8.04 -25.78 9.02
C PHE A 189 8.01 -24.24 9.15
N ALA A 190 9.17 -23.61 8.97
CA ALA A 190 9.31 -22.16 9.06
C ALA A 190 8.84 -21.44 7.77
N SER A 191 8.14 -20.32 7.91
CA SER A 191 7.65 -19.49 6.78
C SER A 191 8.75 -18.69 6.11
N ASN A 192 9.69 -18.12 6.86
CA ASN A 192 10.83 -17.37 6.35
C ASN A 192 12.05 -18.26 6.10
N LEU A 193 12.90 -17.85 5.16
CA LEU A 193 14.19 -18.46 4.85
C LEU A 193 15.28 -17.38 4.84
N PRO A 194 16.53 -17.71 5.21
CA PRO A 194 17.68 -16.87 4.90
C PRO A 194 17.76 -16.60 3.41
N SER A 195 18.17 -15.39 3.01
CA SER A 195 18.26 -15.01 1.59
C SER A 195 19.18 -15.94 0.80
N SER A 196 20.26 -16.44 1.41
CA SER A 196 21.18 -17.38 0.78
C SER A 196 20.48 -18.67 0.33
N LEU A 197 19.50 -19.15 1.11
CA LEU A 197 18.68 -20.31 0.72
C LEU A 197 17.60 -19.88 -0.29
N ALA A 198 16.96 -18.73 -0.09
CA ALA A 198 15.96 -18.22 -1.03
C ALA A 198 16.54 -18.06 -2.46
N ASP A 199 17.73 -17.48 -2.57
CA ASP A 199 18.44 -17.29 -3.84
C ASP A 199 18.85 -18.62 -4.46
N LYS A 200 19.34 -19.56 -3.65
CA LYS A 200 19.76 -20.90 -4.11
C LYS A 200 18.59 -21.71 -4.68
N PHE A 201 17.44 -21.69 -4.01
CA PHE A 201 16.30 -22.55 -4.34
C PHE A 201 15.26 -21.87 -5.25
N GLY A 202 15.35 -20.55 -5.45
CA GLY A 202 14.47 -19.80 -6.34
C GLY A 202 12.98 -20.07 -6.08
N GLU A 203 12.24 -20.51 -7.10
CA GLU A 203 10.81 -20.82 -6.98
C GLU A 203 10.48 -21.88 -5.92
N ALA A 204 11.37 -22.84 -5.67
CA ALA A 204 11.17 -23.88 -4.66
C ALA A 204 11.13 -23.31 -3.24
N ALA A 205 11.72 -22.12 -3.01
CA ALA A 205 11.64 -21.42 -1.73
C ALA A 205 10.26 -20.78 -1.47
N SER A 206 9.44 -20.58 -2.52
CA SER A 206 8.12 -19.97 -2.37
C SER A 206 7.25 -20.76 -1.39
N LEU A 207 6.57 -20.05 -0.50
CA LEU A 207 5.75 -20.68 0.55
C LEU A 207 4.64 -21.56 -0.04
N THR A 208 4.00 -21.08 -1.11
CA THR A 208 3.05 -21.82 -1.92
C THR A 208 3.59 -23.18 -2.38
N ARG A 209 4.81 -23.23 -2.94
CA ARG A 209 5.39 -24.49 -3.43
C ARG A 209 5.66 -25.46 -2.28
N ARG A 210 6.09 -24.94 -1.13
CA ARG A 210 6.36 -25.74 0.07
C ARG A 210 5.09 -26.33 0.70
N VAL A 211 4.00 -25.58 0.74
CA VAL A 211 2.68 -26.12 1.10
C VAL A 211 2.25 -27.20 0.12
N ARG A 212 2.44 -26.99 -1.19
CA ARG A 212 2.11 -28.00 -2.20
C ARG A 212 2.89 -29.30 -2.00
N TRP A 213 4.17 -29.22 -1.64
CA TRP A 213 4.96 -30.41 -1.32
C TRP A 213 4.40 -31.20 -0.15
N ALA A 214 3.96 -30.53 0.91
CA ALA A 214 3.29 -31.20 2.03
C ALA A 214 2.03 -31.95 1.57
N GLN A 215 1.21 -31.32 0.71
CA GLN A 215 0.01 -31.91 0.13
C GLN A 215 0.33 -33.13 -0.74
N GLU A 216 1.30 -33.01 -1.63
CA GLU A 216 1.73 -34.09 -2.54
C GLU A 216 2.30 -35.31 -1.78
N ARG A 217 2.88 -35.09 -0.59
CA ARG A 217 3.34 -36.16 0.31
C ARG A 217 2.22 -36.75 1.19
N GLY A 218 0.99 -36.25 1.05
CA GLY A 218 -0.19 -36.75 1.76
C GLY A 218 -0.27 -36.32 3.22
N ALA A 219 0.40 -35.22 3.61
CA ALA A 219 0.22 -34.65 4.95
C ALA A 219 -1.24 -34.28 5.21
N LYS A 220 -1.67 -34.35 6.47
CA LYS A 220 -3.03 -33.98 6.91
C LYS A 220 -3.24 -32.46 6.92
N GLY A 221 -2.16 -31.71 7.09
CA GLY A 221 -2.16 -30.25 7.09
C GLY A 221 -0.78 -29.70 7.46
N ALA A 222 -0.65 -28.38 7.35
CA ALA A 222 0.60 -27.68 7.62
C ALA A 222 0.45 -26.72 8.81
N LEU A 223 1.40 -26.83 9.74
CA LEU A 223 1.65 -25.89 10.83
C LEU A 223 2.85 -25.04 10.44
N ILE A 224 2.67 -23.74 10.33
CA ILE A 224 3.67 -22.84 9.77
C ILE A 224 3.96 -21.74 10.78
N PHE A 225 5.23 -21.55 11.13
CA PHE A 225 5.63 -20.51 12.09
C PHE A 225 6.61 -19.54 11.43
N ARG A 226 6.77 -18.34 11.98
CA ARG A 226 7.83 -17.42 11.57
C ARG A 226 8.96 -17.52 12.57
N ARG A 227 10.20 -17.69 12.09
CA ARG A 227 11.37 -17.64 12.95
C ARG A 227 11.64 -16.19 13.36
N GLU A 228 11.79 -15.95 14.66
CA GLU A 228 12.22 -14.65 15.18
C GLU A 228 13.61 -14.29 14.64
N GLU A 229 13.71 -13.14 13.98
CA GLU A 229 14.99 -12.53 13.63
C GLU A 229 15.36 -11.52 14.73
N PRO A 230 16.66 -11.22 14.95
CA PRO A 230 17.11 -10.38 16.06
C PRO A 230 16.59 -8.93 16.09
N GLN A 231 15.76 -8.51 15.12
CA GLN A 231 15.15 -7.18 15.16
C GLN A 231 13.86 -7.20 16.00
N PRO A 232 13.64 -6.17 16.83
CA PRO A 232 12.39 -6.03 17.56
C PRO A 232 11.26 -5.76 16.56
N ALA A 233 10.58 -6.80 16.12
CA ALA A 233 9.33 -6.63 15.40
C ALA A 233 8.34 -5.97 16.36
N ALA A 234 7.64 -4.93 15.89
CA ALA A 234 6.38 -4.49 16.50
C ALA A 234 5.50 -5.73 16.76
N PRO A 235 4.65 -5.76 17.80
CA PRO A 235 3.78 -6.89 18.09
C PRO A 235 2.75 -7.07 16.96
N ALA A 236 3.17 -7.68 15.86
CA ALA A 236 2.29 -8.15 14.81
C ALA A 236 1.59 -9.39 15.36
N ARG A 237 0.36 -9.20 15.87
CA ARG A 237 -0.47 -10.32 16.30
C ARG A 237 -0.82 -11.17 15.07
N GLY A 238 -0.19 -12.34 14.94
CA GLY A 238 -0.50 -13.32 13.90
C GLY A 238 0.42 -13.25 12.68
N VAL A 239 1.06 -14.36 12.35
CA VAL A 239 1.69 -14.58 11.03
C VAL A 239 0.60 -14.70 9.96
N ARG A 240 0.51 -13.72 9.05
CA ARG A 240 -0.26 -13.83 7.79
C ARG A 240 0.65 -14.36 6.69
N LEU A 241 0.20 -15.40 5.97
CA LEU A 241 0.97 -16.07 4.93
C LEU A 241 0.57 -15.59 3.53
N GLY A 242 1.55 -15.23 2.72
CA GLY A 242 1.36 -15.00 1.28
C GLY A 242 1.24 -16.35 0.56
N LEU A 243 0.00 -16.77 0.29
CA LEU A 243 -0.34 -18.01 -0.41
C LEU A 243 -1.16 -17.69 -1.67
N SER A 244 -1.20 -18.64 -2.59
CA SER A 244 -1.99 -18.55 -3.82
C SER A 244 -3.09 -19.61 -3.84
N ARG A 245 -4.19 -19.33 -4.56
CA ARG A 245 -5.38 -20.19 -4.63
C ARG A 245 -5.11 -21.65 -5.00
N GLU A 246 -4.06 -21.92 -5.75
CA GLU A 246 -3.70 -23.27 -6.20
C GLU A 246 -3.39 -24.26 -5.07
N VAL A 247 -3.09 -23.78 -3.85
CA VAL A 247 -2.91 -24.65 -2.68
C VAL A 247 -4.21 -25.01 -1.98
N TYR A 248 -5.35 -24.44 -2.38
CA TYR A 248 -6.62 -24.79 -1.75
C TYR A 248 -6.96 -26.27 -1.97
N ARG A 249 -7.15 -27.00 -0.87
CA ARG A 249 -7.69 -28.36 -0.85
C ARG A 249 -8.72 -28.43 0.28
N PRO A 250 -9.96 -28.91 0.05
CA PRO A 250 -11.03 -28.88 1.05
C PRO A 250 -10.71 -29.62 2.36
N ASP A 251 -9.80 -30.59 2.32
CA ASP A 251 -9.44 -31.51 3.40
C ASP A 251 -8.01 -31.29 3.94
N PHE A 252 -7.40 -30.14 3.65
CA PHE A 252 -6.06 -29.78 4.12
C PHE A 252 -6.06 -28.43 4.86
N ALA A 253 -5.81 -28.47 6.16
CA ALA A 253 -5.69 -27.24 6.96
C ALA A 253 -4.30 -26.60 6.81
N ILE A 254 -4.29 -25.28 6.59
CA ILE A 254 -3.08 -24.45 6.59
C ILE A 254 -3.20 -23.48 7.76
N ILE A 255 -2.38 -23.70 8.78
CA ILE A 255 -2.45 -22.98 10.05
C ILE A 255 -1.12 -22.30 10.31
N SER A 256 -1.17 -21.01 10.65
CA SER A 256 -0.01 -20.36 11.25
C SER A 256 -0.04 -20.49 12.77
N ILE A 257 1.13 -20.68 13.37
CA ILE A 257 1.31 -20.76 14.82
C ILE A 257 2.41 -19.79 15.26
N GLU A 258 2.23 -19.18 16.43
CA GLU A 258 3.20 -18.27 17.04
C GLU A 258 4.39 -19.02 17.66
N THR A 259 5.52 -18.34 17.86
CA THR A 259 6.76 -18.91 18.44
C THR A 259 6.48 -19.66 19.74
N ARG A 260 5.59 -19.14 20.60
CA ARG A 260 5.27 -19.77 21.88
C ARG A 260 4.62 -21.17 21.75
N VAL A 261 3.92 -21.45 20.65
CA VAL A 261 3.35 -22.78 20.36
C VAL A 261 4.49 -23.73 19.98
N VAL A 262 5.42 -23.23 19.16
CA VAL A 262 6.63 -23.96 18.76
C VAL A 262 7.52 -24.23 19.97
N ASP A 263 7.75 -23.26 20.84
CA ASP A 263 8.54 -23.41 22.06
C ASP A 263 7.92 -24.43 23.01
N ALA A 264 6.58 -24.46 23.12
CA ALA A 264 5.88 -25.45 23.92
C ALA A 264 6.08 -26.88 23.38
N LEU A 265 6.17 -27.05 22.05
CA LEU A 265 6.53 -28.32 21.43
C LEU A 265 7.99 -28.69 21.70
N PHE A 266 8.93 -27.80 21.39
CA PHE A 266 10.37 -28.08 21.44
C PHE A 266 10.93 -28.22 22.86
N ARG A 267 10.27 -27.63 23.87
CA ARG A 267 10.67 -27.76 25.29
C ARG A 267 10.80 -29.21 25.77
N ASP A 268 9.99 -30.12 25.24
CA ASP A 268 9.98 -31.53 25.65
C ASP A 268 10.75 -32.45 24.68
N LEU A 269 11.31 -31.90 23.60
CA LEU A 269 12.13 -32.64 22.66
C LEU A 269 13.60 -32.66 23.12
N LEU A 270 14.35 -33.66 22.67
CA LEU A 270 15.79 -33.79 22.95
C LEU A 270 16.67 -32.90 22.05
N THR A 271 16.08 -31.87 21.44
CA THR A 271 16.74 -30.95 20.52
C THR A 271 16.13 -29.56 20.66
N ASP A 272 16.85 -28.55 20.21
CA ASP A 272 16.41 -27.16 20.19
C ASP A 272 16.22 -26.66 18.76
N LEU A 273 15.24 -25.77 18.56
CA LEU A 273 14.90 -25.23 17.24
C LEU A 273 16.05 -24.41 16.63
N ARG A 274 16.76 -23.62 17.45
CA ARG A 274 17.88 -22.79 17.01
C ARG A 274 19.03 -23.66 16.51
N TYR A 275 19.34 -24.72 17.25
CA TYR A 275 20.36 -25.69 16.85
C TYR A 275 20.06 -26.31 15.48
N LEU A 276 18.82 -26.77 15.26
CA LEU A 276 18.43 -27.41 14.01
C LEU A 276 18.59 -26.48 12.80
N PHE A 277 18.13 -25.23 12.89
CA PHE A 277 18.29 -24.29 11.78
C PHE A 277 19.74 -23.87 11.56
N GLN A 278 20.54 -23.70 12.62
CA GLN A 278 21.98 -23.45 12.48
C GLN A 278 22.66 -24.58 11.70
N GLU A 279 22.32 -25.84 11.99
CA GLU A 279 22.89 -26.98 11.29
C GLU A 279 22.37 -27.12 9.86
N ILE A 280 21.08 -26.85 9.60
CA ILE A 280 20.53 -26.80 8.24
C ILE A 280 21.29 -25.76 7.40
N GLU A 281 21.50 -24.56 7.93
CA GLU A 281 22.18 -23.46 7.23
C GLU A 281 23.67 -23.73 7.05
N ARG A 282 24.34 -24.27 8.07
CA ARG A 282 25.77 -24.58 8.06
C ARG A 282 26.10 -25.75 7.14
N GLN A 283 25.33 -26.84 7.21
CA GLN A 283 25.59 -28.05 6.43
C GLN A 283 24.90 -28.04 5.07
N GLN A 284 23.91 -27.17 4.88
CA GLN A 284 22.99 -27.19 3.73
C GLN A 284 22.35 -28.57 3.51
N LYS A 285 22.00 -29.24 4.62
CA LYS A 285 21.35 -30.56 4.63
C LYS A 285 20.09 -30.53 5.51
N PRO A 286 19.06 -31.33 5.19
CA PRO A 286 17.90 -31.48 6.05
C PRO A 286 18.26 -31.97 7.45
N MET A 287 17.66 -31.36 8.48
CA MET A 287 17.71 -31.82 9.88
C MET A 287 16.30 -32.16 10.40
N SER A 288 15.46 -32.68 9.49
CA SER A 288 14.06 -33.01 9.72
C SER A 288 13.89 -34.31 10.50
N PHE A 289 12.85 -34.40 11.33
CA PHE A 289 12.62 -35.58 12.18
C PHE A 289 11.15 -35.71 12.61
N THR A 290 10.78 -36.92 13.04
CA THR A 290 9.48 -37.18 13.67
C THR A 290 9.54 -36.77 15.14
N THR A 291 8.64 -35.89 15.58
CA THR A 291 8.74 -35.28 16.93
C THR A 291 8.24 -36.19 18.05
N GLY A 292 7.41 -37.19 17.74
CA GLY A 292 6.67 -37.98 18.73
C GLY A 292 5.52 -37.24 19.43
N ALA A 293 5.40 -35.93 19.22
CA ALA A 293 4.27 -35.13 19.68
C ALA A 293 3.08 -35.25 18.72
N LYS A 294 1.88 -35.00 19.24
CA LYS A 294 0.63 -34.99 18.47
C LYS A 294 -0.06 -33.64 18.60
N ALA A 295 -0.85 -33.27 17.60
CA ALA A 295 -1.82 -32.18 17.72
C ALA A 295 -3.23 -32.69 17.41
N PHE A 296 -4.18 -32.30 18.25
CA PHE A 296 -5.60 -32.33 17.90
C PHE A 296 -5.97 -30.97 17.31
N ILE A 297 -6.50 -30.99 16.09
CA ILE A 297 -6.95 -29.80 15.39
C ILE A 297 -8.39 -30.04 14.93
N SER A 298 -9.25 -29.05 15.14
CA SER A 298 -10.59 -29.00 14.59
C SER A 298 -10.78 -27.65 13.92
N VAL A 299 -10.84 -27.65 12.60
CA VAL A 299 -11.07 -26.48 11.76
C VAL A 299 -12.04 -26.88 10.67
N ALA A 300 -13.16 -26.17 10.56
CA ALA A 300 -14.02 -26.23 9.40
C ALA A 300 -13.82 -24.93 8.61
N ALA A 301 -13.11 -25.04 7.49
CA ALA A 301 -12.84 -23.90 6.61
C ALA A 301 -13.09 -24.28 5.15
N ARG A 302 -13.55 -23.29 4.38
CA ARG A 302 -13.80 -23.42 2.95
C ARG A 302 -13.53 -22.13 2.22
N TRP A 303 -13.11 -22.27 0.96
CA TRP A 303 -13.02 -21.18 0.02
C TRP A 303 -14.33 -21.05 -0.75
N GLU A 304 -14.91 -19.85 -0.73
CA GLU A 304 -16.11 -19.51 -1.50
C GLU A 304 -15.75 -18.43 -2.53
N GLU A 305 -16.12 -18.65 -3.79
CA GLU A 305 -15.82 -17.71 -4.87
C GLU A 305 -17.03 -16.88 -5.26
N LYS A 306 -16.76 -15.69 -5.78
CA LYS A 306 -17.75 -14.82 -6.42
C LYS A 306 -18.97 -14.52 -5.53
N LYS A 307 -18.73 -14.31 -4.24
CA LYS A 307 -19.78 -13.93 -3.28
C LYS A 307 -20.20 -12.50 -3.52
N PRO A 308 -21.51 -12.22 -3.73
CA PRO A 308 -21.96 -10.88 -4.04
C PRO A 308 -21.78 -9.96 -2.84
N THR A 309 -21.38 -8.72 -3.11
CA THR A 309 -21.34 -7.61 -2.15
C THR A 309 -21.62 -6.31 -2.90
N LYS A 310 -21.77 -5.18 -2.20
CA LYS A 310 -22.19 -3.91 -2.80
C LYS A 310 -21.55 -2.72 -2.11
N ASN A 311 -21.06 -1.75 -2.89
CA ASN A 311 -20.78 -0.41 -2.39
C ASN A 311 -22.10 0.39 -2.29
N VAL A 312 -22.13 1.43 -1.45
CA VAL A 312 -23.26 2.36 -1.34
C VAL A 312 -22.84 3.76 -1.79
N LEU A 313 -23.56 4.33 -2.75
CA LEU A 313 -23.25 5.62 -3.35
C LEU A 313 -24.48 6.54 -3.37
N GLY A 314 -24.31 7.74 -2.82
CA GLY A 314 -25.26 8.85 -2.91
C GLY A 314 -24.59 10.10 -3.48
N LYS A 315 -25.38 11.10 -3.89
CA LYS A 315 -24.85 12.38 -4.36
C LYS A 315 -25.74 13.59 -4.06
N ILE A 316 -25.13 14.76 -4.19
CA ILE A 316 -25.80 16.06 -4.33
C ILE A 316 -25.33 16.64 -5.66
N THR A 317 -26.26 16.77 -6.61
CA THR A 317 -25.94 17.26 -7.96
C THR A 317 -25.52 18.74 -7.93
N GLY A 318 -24.44 19.06 -8.65
CA GLY A 318 -23.95 20.42 -8.78
C GLY A 318 -24.92 21.35 -9.49
N SER A 319 -24.91 22.63 -9.09
CA SER A 319 -25.81 23.68 -9.60
C SER A 319 -25.25 24.46 -10.78
N ASP A 320 -23.94 24.42 -11.00
CA ASP A 320 -23.29 25.11 -12.11
C ASP A 320 -23.44 24.30 -13.42
N PRO A 321 -23.80 24.92 -14.56
CA PRO A 321 -24.02 24.19 -15.81
C PRO A 321 -22.82 23.39 -16.32
N VAL A 322 -21.60 23.84 -16.00
CA VAL A 322 -20.33 23.22 -16.43
C VAL A 322 -19.75 22.39 -15.30
N LEU A 323 -19.55 23.00 -14.12
CA LEU A 323 -18.82 22.38 -13.02
C LEU A 323 -19.58 21.22 -12.36
N LYS A 324 -20.90 21.08 -12.58
CA LYS A 324 -21.66 19.92 -12.08
C LYS A 324 -21.12 18.57 -12.58
N ASN A 325 -20.34 18.56 -13.67
CA ASN A 325 -19.70 17.38 -14.23
C ASN A 325 -18.27 17.15 -13.68
N GLU A 326 -17.85 17.93 -12.69
CA GLU A 326 -16.68 17.69 -11.86
C GLU A 326 -17.13 17.18 -10.49
N TYR A 327 -16.37 16.27 -9.89
CA TYR A 327 -16.81 15.52 -8.71
C TYR A 327 -15.88 15.71 -7.52
N VAL A 328 -16.44 15.93 -6.33
CA VAL A 328 -15.74 15.77 -5.06
C VAL A 328 -16.30 14.54 -4.40
N ILE A 329 -15.46 13.54 -4.12
CA ILE A 329 -15.90 12.30 -3.48
C ILE A 329 -15.52 12.35 -2.01
N ILE A 330 -16.46 12.06 -1.13
CA ILE A 330 -16.28 11.90 0.31
C ILE A 330 -16.62 10.44 0.63
N GLY A 331 -15.76 9.72 1.35
CA GLY A 331 -16.01 8.31 1.59
C GLY A 331 -15.30 7.73 2.78
N ALA A 332 -15.69 6.49 3.07
CA ALA A 332 -15.17 5.62 4.13
C ALA A 332 -15.59 4.19 3.78
N HIS A 333 -14.89 3.18 4.29
CA HIS A 333 -15.43 1.82 4.21
C HIS A 333 -16.48 1.57 5.29
N MET A 334 -17.47 0.75 4.95
CA MET A 334 -18.60 0.44 5.82
C MET A 334 -18.51 -0.97 6.43
N ASP A 335 -17.69 -1.84 5.86
CA ASP A 335 -17.52 -3.20 6.33
C ASP A 335 -16.55 -3.29 7.50
N HIS A 336 -16.59 -4.44 8.19
CA HIS A 336 -15.58 -4.85 9.16
C HIS A 336 -15.39 -6.39 9.09
N LEU A 337 -14.81 -7.01 10.11
CA LEU A 337 -14.33 -8.39 10.08
C LEU A 337 -15.39 -9.48 10.29
N GLY A 338 -16.64 -9.12 10.61
CA GLY A 338 -17.74 -10.08 10.76
C GLY A 338 -17.77 -10.76 12.13
N VAL A 339 -18.14 -12.04 12.16
CA VAL A 339 -18.05 -12.89 13.37
C VAL A 339 -16.79 -13.72 13.28
N ASP A 340 -15.99 -13.74 14.34
CA ASP A 340 -14.77 -14.52 14.37
C ASP A 340 -15.06 -16.01 14.63
N PRO A 341 -14.08 -16.91 14.42
CA PRO A 341 -14.26 -18.34 14.67
C PRO A 341 -14.45 -18.75 16.14
N LEU A 342 -14.36 -17.81 17.09
CA LEU A 342 -14.71 -18.02 18.50
C LEU A 342 -16.17 -17.63 18.79
N GLY A 343 -16.88 -17.07 17.80
CA GLY A 343 -18.26 -16.59 17.92
C GLY A 343 -18.37 -15.14 18.40
N GLU A 344 -17.25 -14.41 18.48
CA GLU A 344 -17.27 -13.00 18.87
C GLU A 344 -17.64 -12.12 17.66
N VAL A 345 -18.56 -11.18 17.86
CA VAL A 345 -18.89 -10.20 16.84
C VAL A 345 -17.81 -9.12 16.82
N MET A 346 -17.22 -8.89 15.64
CA MET A 346 -16.25 -7.83 15.43
C MET A 346 -17.05 -6.57 15.04
N ASN A 347 -17.45 -5.77 16.02
CA ASN A 347 -18.37 -4.66 15.79
C ASN A 347 -17.78 -3.50 14.99
N GLY A 348 -16.47 -3.23 15.11
CA GLY A 348 -15.79 -2.22 14.30
C GLY A 348 -16.37 -0.81 14.48
N ALA A 349 -16.50 -0.36 15.73
CA ALA A 349 -17.08 0.94 16.04
C ALA A 349 -16.19 2.09 15.55
N ASN A 350 -14.89 2.03 15.85
CA ASN A 350 -13.94 2.99 15.32
C ASN A 350 -13.53 2.61 13.89
N ASP A 351 -13.33 1.32 13.63
CA ASP A 351 -12.90 0.76 12.36
C ASP A 351 -14.01 -0.09 11.69
N ASN A 352 -14.83 0.46 10.81
CA ASN A 352 -14.90 1.88 10.44
C ASN A 352 -16.32 2.42 10.39
N ALA A 353 -17.15 1.99 11.36
CA ALA A 353 -18.45 2.65 11.56
C ALA A 353 -18.28 4.16 11.84
N SER A 354 -17.18 4.58 12.47
CA SER A 354 -16.89 6.00 12.73
C SER A 354 -16.75 6.84 11.47
N GLY A 355 -15.93 6.42 10.49
CA GLY A 355 -15.76 7.11 9.21
C GLY A 355 -17.07 7.14 8.43
N THR A 356 -17.72 5.97 8.33
CA THR A 356 -19.03 5.83 7.69
C THR A 356 -20.07 6.80 8.29
N ALA A 357 -20.16 6.87 9.62
CA ALA A 357 -21.10 7.75 10.30
C ALA A 357 -20.82 9.24 10.04
N VAL A 358 -19.55 9.65 9.95
CA VAL A 358 -19.20 11.03 9.60
C VAL A 358 -19.62 11.35 8.15
N VAL A 359 -19.42 10.44 7.18
CA VAL A 359 -19.92 10.62 5.80
C VAL A 359 -21.45 10.79 5.81
N MET A 360 -22.15 9.92 6.54
CA MET A 360 -23.61 9.95 6.65
C MET A 360 -24.12 11.28 7.22
N GLU A 361 -23.50 11.77 8.29
CA GLU A 361 -23.89 13.03 8.90
C GLU A 361 -23.60 14.22 8.00
N ILE A 362 -22.47 14.24 7.28
CA ILE A 362 -22.19 15.28 6.27
C ILE A 362 -23.27 15.29 5.19
N ALA A 363 -23.68 14.11 4.68
CA ALA A 363 -24.72 14.02 3.67
C ALA A 363 -26.06 14.58 4.19
N ARG A 364 -26.47 14.22 5.40
CA ARG A 364 -27.68 14.73 6.06
C ARG A 364 -27.62 16.25 6.22
N VAL A 365 -26.53 16.78 6.76
CA VAL A 365 -26.34 18.22 7.02
C VAL A 365 -26.40 19.02 5.72
N LEU A 366 -25.73 18.56 4.65
CA LEU A 366 -25.76 19.25 3.36
C LEU A 366 -27.16 19.25 2.74
N LYS A 367 -27.91 18.14 2.84
CA LYS A 367 -29.30 18.06 2.36
C LYS A 367 -30.26 18.94 3.14
N LEU A 368 -30.23 18.90 4.47
CA LEU A 368 -31.12 19.70 5.32
C LEU A 368 -30.88 21.21 5.16
N ASN A 369 -29.62 21.60 4.92
CA ASN A 369 -29.28 22.99 4.59
C ASN A 369 -29.56 23.38 3.13
N GLN A 370 -30.08 22.47 2.31
CA GLN A 370 -30.37 22.69 0.89
C GLN A 370 -29.18 23.26 0.13
N VAL A 371 -27.97 22.75 0.43
CA VAL A 371 -26.73 23.23 -0.20
C VAL A 371 -26.77 22.95 -1.70
N LYS A 372 -26.41 23.97 -2.48
CA LYS A 372 -26.30 23.91 -3.94
C LYS A 372 -24.84 24.12 -4.33
N PRO A 373 -23.99 23.09 -4.22
CA PRO A 373 -22.58 23.22 -4.62
C PRO A 373 -22.47 23.50 -6.12
N LYS A 374 -21.37 24.08 -6.61
CA LYS A 374 -21.16 24.22 -8.06
C LYS A 374 -20.86 22.87 -8.69
N ARG A 375 -19.97 22.10 -8.06
CA ARG A 375 -19.60 20.72 -8.43
C ARG A 375 -20.52 19.69 -7.80
N THR A 376 -20.58 18.49 -8.37
CA THR A 376 -21.31 17.39 -7.77
C THR A 376 -20.50 16.82 -6.60
N ILE A 377 -21.15 16.61 -5.45
CA ILE A 377 -20.56 15.91 -4.31
C ILE A 377 -21.10 14.48 -4.32
N VAL A 378 -20.21 13.49 -4.27
CA VAL A 378 -20.56 12.07 -4.19
C VAL A 378 -20.15 11.54 -2.82
N PHE A 379 -21.03 10.79 -2.18
CA PHE A 379 -20.77 10.06 -0.95
C PHE A 379 -20.58 8.59 -1.32
N GLY A 380 -19.38 8.04 -1.11
CA GLY A 380 -19.04 6.65 -1.43
C GLY A 380 -18.72 5.87 -0.16
N LEU A 381 -19.48 4.82 0.11
CA LEU A 381 -19.28 3.92 1.24
C LEU A 381 -18.92 2.53 0.73
N TRP A 382 -17.69 2.11 1.01
CA TRP A 382 -17.04 0.99 0.33
C TRP A 382 -17.20 -0.31 1.10
N ALA A 383 -17.52 -1.38 0.37
CA ALA A 383 -17.44 -2.73 0.89
C ALA A 383 -16.02 -3.30 0.68
N ALA A 384 -15.69 -4.33 1.45
CA ALA A 384 -14.53 -5.19 1.30
C ALA A 384 -13.19 -4.45 1.36
N GLU A 385 -13.10 -3.39 2.18
CA GLU A 385 -11.84 -2.71 2.47
C GLU A 385 -10.90 -3.65 3.24
N GLU A 386 -11.45 -4.32 4.26
CA GLU A 386 -10.78 -5.28 5.14
C GLU A 386 -10.17 -6.49 4.40
N MET A 387 -10.64 -6.69 3.17
CA MET A 387 -10.22 -7.73 2.26
C MET A 387 -9.17 -7.26 1.25
N GLY A 388 -8.66 -6.04 1.39
CA GLY A 388 -7.65 -5.42 0.52
C GLY A 388 -8.21 -4.38 -0.44
N LEU A 389 -9.01 -3.43 0.06
CA LEU A 389 -9.54 -2.27 -0.68
C LEU A 389 -10.47 -2.65 -1.85
N LEU A 390 -11.11 -3.81 -1.82
CA LEU A 390 -11.74 -4.39 -3.00
C LEU A 390 -12.90 -3.54 -3.53
N GLY A 391 -13.70 -2.91 -2.67
CA GLY A 391 -14.82 -2.07 -3.09
C GLY A 391 -14.41 -0.74 -3.70
N SER A 392 -13.50 0.00 -3.06
CA SER A 392 -12.99 1.26 -3.63
C SER A 392 -12.17 1.01 -4.89
N ARG A 393 -11.42 -0.10 -4.95
CA ARG A 393 -10.71 -0.52 -6.16
C ARG A 393 -11.68 -0.88 -7.28
N TYR A 394 -12.74 -1.64 -6.99
CA TYR A 394 -13.76 -1.95 -7.97
C TYR A 394 -14.42 -0.68 -8.51
N PHE A 395 -14.74 0.29 -7.64
CA PHE A 395 -15.26 1.60 -8.07
C PHE A 395 -14.24 2.34 -8.94
N ALA A 396 -12.98 2.41 -8.54
CA ALA A 396 -11.95 3.12 -9.30
C ALA A 396 -11.68 2.48 -10.68
N ASP A 397 -11.83 1.16 -10.80
CA ASP A 397 -11.71 0.40 -12.05
C ASP A 397 -12.99 0.46 -12.92
N HIS A 398 -14.17 0.61 -12.29
CA HIS A 398 -15.48 0.65 -12.94
C HIS A 398 -16.29 1.85 -12.44
N PRO A 399 -15.83 3.09 -12.68
CA PRO A 399 -16.38 4.25 -11.99
C PRO A 399 -17.75 4.63 -12.54
N LEU A 400 -18.68 4.95 -11.63
CA LEU A 400 -20.04 5.40 -11.98
C LEU A 400 -20.13 6.91 -12.27
N VAL A 401 -19.02 7.63 -12.06
CA VAL A 401 -18.80 9.01 -12.51
C VAL A 401 -17.44 9.08 -13.21
N PRO A 402 -17.23 9.96 -14.21
CA PRO A 402 -15.94 10.09 -14.89
C PRO A 402 -14.79 10.36 -13.89
N ILE A 403 -13.92 9.36 -13.68
CA ILE A 403 -12.90 9.40 -12.63
C ILE A 403 -11.86 10.49 -12.89
N GLU A 404 -11.54 10.74 -14.16
CA GLU A 404 -10.67 11.81 -14.63
C GLU A 404 -11.25 13.22 -14.40
N LYS A 405 -12.55 13.33 -14.13
CA LYS A 405 -13.24 14.56 -13.72
C LYS A 405 -13.45 14.66 -12.20
N THR A 406 -12.87 13.74 -11.44
CA THR A 406 -12.87 13.84 -9.97
C THR A 406 -11.81 14.82 -9.52
N VAL A 407 -12.19 15.85 -8.78
CA VAL A 407 -11.29 16.87 -8.20
C VAL A 407 -10.42 16.24 -7.12
N ALA A 408 -11.05 15.54 -6.18
CA ALA A 408 -10.38 14.87 -5.08
C ALA A 408 -11.28 13.80 -4.45
N TYR A 409 -10.64 12.91 -3.71
CA TYR A 409 -11.28 11.96 -2.81
C TYR A 409 -10.84 12.22 -1.36
N LEU A 410 -11.80 12.49 -0.48
CA LEU A 410 -11.58 12.65 0.96
C LEU A 410 -12.02 11.36 1.66
N ASN A 411 -11.05 10.55 2.09
CA ASN A 411 -11.27 9.25 2.71
C ASN A 411 -11.21 9.35 4.23
N MET A 412 -12.20 8.82 4.94
CA MET A 412 -12.22 8.75 6.39
C MET A 412 -12.09 7.32 6.89
N ASP A 413 -11.18 7.15 7.84
CA ASP A 413 -10.84 5.87 8.43
C ASP A 413 -10.50 6.09 9.90
N MET A 414 -11.09 5.30 10.82
CA MET A 414 -10.75 5.33 12.24
C MET A 414 -10.76 6.74 12.85
N VAL A 415 -11.87 7.48 12.71
CA VAL A 415 -11.99 8.91 13.10
C VAL A 415 -12.69 9.14 14.45
N GLY A 416 -13.02 8.07 15.17
CA GLY A 416 -13.76 8.11 16.42
C GLY A 416 -12.90 8.06 17.68
N HIS A 417 -11.61 7.75 17.61
CA HIS A 417 -10.73 7.61 18.78
C HIS A 417 -9.32 8.18 18.53
N GLY A 418 -8.67 8.76 19.54
CA GLY A 418 -7.32 9.30 19.38
C GLY A 418 -6.93 10.39 20.39
N SER A 419 -5.86 11.11 20.06
CA SER A 419 -5.18 12.13 20.87
C SER A 419 -5.82 13.53 20.79
N GLY A 420 -6.69 13.80 19.82
CA GLY A 420 -7.37 15.10 19.68
C GLY A 420 -7.16 15.82 18.36
N ASN A 421 -6.13 15.45 17.58
CA ASN A 421 -5.84 16.01 16.26
C ASN A 421 -6.35 15.09 15.14
N VAL A 422 -6.48 15.66 13.94
CA VAL A 422 -6.91 14.93 12.75
C VAL A 422 -5.81 15.00 11.69
N ASN A 423 -5.31 13.85 11.28
CA ASN A 423 -4.34 13.75 10.19
C ASN A 423 -5.04 14.02 8.85
N PHE A 424 -4.34 14.71 7.95
CA PHE A 424 -4.76 14.94 6.56
C PHE A 424 -3.60 14.52 5.65
N ARG A 425 -3.52 13.23 5.36
CA ARG A 425 -2.36 12.62 4.68
C ARG A 425 -2.62 12.50 3.17
N GLY A 426 -1.60 12.71 2.36
CA GLY A 426 -1.68 12.61 0.89
C GLY A 426 -1.33 13.90 0.16
N ILE A 427 -0.93 14.95 0.88
CA ILE A 427 -0.64 16.28 0.32
C ILE A 427 0.47 16.26 -0.73
N TYR A 428 1.40 15.31 -0.64
CA TYR A 428 2.47 15.14 -1.61
C TYR A 428 1.96 14.71 -2.99
N TYR A 429 0.87 13.94 -3.04
CA TYR A 429 0.29 13.43 -4.28
C TYR A 429 -0.74 14.40 -4.90
N GLY A 430 -1.30 15.31 -4.10
CA GLY A 430 -2.24 16.34 -4.56
C GLY A 430 -1.96 17.74 -4.00
N PRO A 431 -0.75 18.31 -4.19
CA PRO A 431 -0.39 19.58 -3.60
C PRO A 431 -1.26 20.74 -4.10
N GLU A 432 -1.66 20.72 -5.38
CA GLU A 432 -2.53 21.74 -5.97
C GLU A 432 -3.91 21.77 -5.30
N VAL A 433 -4.43 20.60 -4.94
CA VAL A 433 -5.70 20.46 -4.21
C VAL A 433 -5.54 20.92 -2.76
N TRP A 434 -4.46 20.50 -2.10
CA TRP A 434 -4.18 20.87 -0.71
C TRP A 434 -4.03 22.39 -0.54
N GLU A 435 -3.31 23.07 -1.43
CA GLU A 435 -3.12 24.52 -1.33
C GLU A 435 -4.45 25.29 -1.46
N VAL A 436 -5.39 24.82 -2.28
CA VAL A 436 -6.75 25.40 -2.36
C VAL A 436 -7.51 25.21 -1.04
N ILE A 437 -7.43 24.02 -0.43
CA ILE A 437 -8.07 23.73 0.86
C ILE A 437 -7.45 24.60 1.96
N LYS A 438 -6.13 24.53 2.11
CA LYS A 438 -5.35 25.23 3.15
C LYS A 438 -5.56 26.74 3.13
N ALA A 439 -5.62 27.35 1.94
CA ALA A 439 -5.82 28.79 1.80
C ALA A 439 -7.20 29.30 2.26
N LYS A 440 -8.18 28.39 2.41
CA LYS A 440 -9.58 28.73 2.71
C LYS A 440 -10.11 28.09 3.99
N LEU A 441 -9.38 27.12 4.56
CA LEU A 441 -9.77 26.52 5.83
C LEU A 441 -9.72 27.56 6.96
N PRO A 442 -10.74 27.59 7.85
CA PRO A 442 -10.71 28.39 9.06
C PRO A 442 -9.49 28.05 9.93
N LYS A 443 -8.92 29.06 10.61
CA LYS A 443 -7.75 28.88 11.47
C LYS A 443 -8.01 27.85 12.57
N GLU A 444 -9.21 27.87 13.14
CA GLU A 444 -9.63 26.97 14.22
C GLU A 444 -9.62 25.49 13.77
N ILE A 445 -9.86 25.24 12.48
CA ILE A 445 -9.72 23.91 11.89
C ILE A 445 -8.23 23.59 11.65
N LEU A 446 -7.49 24.52 11.05
CA LEU A 446 -6.06 24.35 10.78
C LEU A 446 -5.25 24.04 12.05
N ASP A 447 -5.63 24.60 13.20
CA ASP A 447 -4.92 24.41 14.47
C ASP A 447 -4.88 22.93 14.92
N TYR A 448 -5.88 22.10 14.57
CA TYR A 448 -5.91 20.67 14.90
C TYR A 448 -5.65 19.73 13.72
N VAL A 449 -5.52 20.24 12.51
CA VAL A 449 -5.19 19.44 11.33
C VAL A 449 -3.68 19.17 11.30
N ARG A 450 -3.30 17.93 10.99
CA ARG A 450 -1.90 17.52 10.81
C ARG A 450 -1.72 17.06 9.36
N PRO A 451 -1.37 17.99 8.44
CA PRO A 451 -1.08 17.60 7.07
C PRO A 451 0.19 16.76 7.03
N GLY A 452 0.23 15.75 6.17
CA GLY A 452 1.43 14.91 6.01
C GLY A 452 1.55 14.34 4.60
N ARG A 453 2.78 13.98 4.22
CA ARG A 453 3.14 13.41 2.90
C ARG A 453 2.09 12.38 2.44
N GLY A 454 1.82 11.41 3.32
CA GLY A 454 0.93 10.29 3.04
C GLY A 454 1.45 9.42 1.89
N GLY A 455 0.67 8.41 1.51
CA GLY A 455 1.02 7.51 0.42
C GLY A 455 -0.09 6.51 0.12
N PRO A 456 0.05 5.76 -0.98
CA PRO A 456 -0.80 4.59 -1.22
C PRO A 456 -0.56 3.52 -0.16
N GLY A 457 -1.59 2.71 0.06
CA GLY A 457 -1.70 1.77 1.17
C GLY A 457 -2.48 2.35 2.35
N GLY A 458 -2.91 1.46 3.24
CA GLY A 458 -3.52 1.81 4.52
C GLY A 458 -5.03 2.07 4.50
N SER A 459 -5.63 2.51 3.38
CA SER A 459 -7.09 2.65 3.23
C SER A 459 -7.49 2.98 1.78
N ASP A 460 -8.78 3.21 1.53
CA ASP A 460 -9.43 3.37 0.21
C ASP A 460 -8.90 4.53 -0.65
N HIS A 461 -8.26 5.55 -0.07
CA HIS A 461 -7.67 6.66 -0.84
C HIS A 461 -6.64 6.19 -1.86
N SER A 462 -6.02 5.04 -1.59
CA SER A 462 -5.04 4.38 -2.45
C SER A 462 -5.61 4.01 -3.82
N SER A 463 -6.86 3.52 -3.87
CA SER A 463 -7.54 3.11 -5.10
C SER A 463 -7.73 4.30 -6.06
N PHE A 464 -7.98 5.48 -5.49
CA PHE A 464 -8.13 6.73 -6.24
C PHE A 464 -6.79 7.29 -6.69
N LEU A 465 -5.80 7.30 -5.80
CA LEU A 465 -4.43 7.70 -6.12
C LEU A 465 -3.88 6.88 -7.32
N ALA A 466 -4.14 5.56 -7.34
CA ALA A 466 -3.76 4.67 -8.45
C ALA A 466 -4.39 5.03 -9.80
N LYS A 467 -5.43 5.86 -9.82
CA LYS A 467 -6.06 6.41 -11.04
C LYS A 467 -5.68 7.86 -11.30
N GLY A 468 -4.64 8.35 -10.62
CA GLY A 468 -4.20 9.74 -10.66
C GLY A 468 -5.08 10.68 -9.85
N VAL A 469 -6.08 10.21 -9.09
CA VAL A 469 -6.95 11.12 -8.35
C VAL A 469 -6.33 11.50 -7.00
N PRO A 470 -6.10 12.79 -6.63
CA PRO A 470 -5.72 13.16 -5.28
C PRO A 470 -6.68 12.58 -4.26
N GLY A 471 -6.20 11.57 -3.56
CA GLY A 471 -6.85 10.91 -2.46
C GLY A 471 -6.17 11.33 -1.16
N PHE A 472 -6.98 11.72 -0.18
CA PHE A 472 -6.51 12.13 1.13
C PHE A 472 -7.02 11.16 2.19
N SER A 473 -6.11 10.61 2.99
CA SER A 473 -6.44 9.77 4.14
C SER A 473 -6.62 10.66 5.38
N ILE A 474 -7.82 10.60 5.94
CA ILE A 474 -8.23 11.38 7.10
C ILE A 474 -8.55 10.41 8.24
N ASN A 475 -7.72 10.44 9.27
CA ASN A 475 -7.85 9.65 10.48
C ASN A 475 -7.42 10.49 11.67
N THR A 476 -7.88 10.13 12.87
CA THR A 476 -7.43 10.83 14.08
C THR A 476 -6.01 10.42 14.45
N GLU A 477 -5.27 11.34 15.04
CA GLU A 477 -3.91 11.05 15.53
C GLU A 477 -3.97 10.23 16.83
N GLY A 478 -2.93 9.45 17.11
CA GLY A 478 -2.77 8.72 18.37
C GLY A 478 -2.94 7.21 18.22
N TYR A 479 -2.93 6.52 19.36
CA TYR A 479 -3.07 5.07 19.37
C TYR A 479 -4.56 4.69 19.27
N HIS A 480 -4.87 3.77 18.36
CA HIS A 480 -6.20 3.20 18.22
C HIS A 480 -6.22 1.84 18.90
N PHE A 481 -6.73 1.81 20.13
CA PHE A 481 -6.87 0.56 20.88
C PHE A 481 -7.84 -0.38 20.17
N LYS A 482 -7.66 -1.69 20.39
CA LYS A 482 -8.64 -2.70 19.99
C LYS A 482 -8.92 -2.81 18.48
N TYR A 483 -8.06 -2.21 17.67
CA TYR A 483 -8.04 -2.40 16.22
C TYR A 483 -8.12 -3.89 15.87
N HIS A 484 -9.03 -4.23 14.95
CA HIS A 484 -9.32 -5.60 14.50
C HIS A 484 -9.62 -6.58 15.65
N GLN A 485 -10.32 -6.14 16.70
CA GLN A 485 -10.74 -6.97 17.84
C GLN A 485 -12.22 -6.75 18.15
N ALA A 486 -12.87 -7.74 18.76
CA ALA A 486 -14.28 -7.67 19.17
C ALA A 486 -14.60 -6.51 20.12
N ASN A 487 -13.59 -5.99 20.82
CA ASN A 487 -13.72 -4.85 21.72
C ASN A 487 -13.47 -3.48 21.06
N ASP A 488 -13.45 -3.38 19.73
CA ASP A 488 -13.66 -2.10 19.04
C ASP A 488 -15.14 -1.70 19.10
N VAL A 489 -15.52 -1.13 20.25
CA VAL A 489 -16.92 -0.86 20.65
C VAL A 489 -17.21 0.63 20.78
N VAL A 490 -18.49 0.97 20.78
CA VAL A 490 -18.99 2.36 20.73
C VAL A 490 -18.53 3.20 21.93
N GLU A 491 -18.32 2.57 23.08
CA GLU A 491 -17.86 3.22 24.32
C GLU A 491 -16.45 3.82 24.19
N LEU A 492 -15.66 3.37 23.20
CA LEU A 492 -14.35 3.95 22.90
C LEU A 492 -14.45 5.24 22.10
N ILE A 493 -15.60 5.53 21.50
CA ILE A 493 -15.78 6.64 20.57
C ILE A 493 -15.91 7.95 21.33
N LYS A 494 -15.16 8.94 20.85
CA LYS A 494 -15.07 10.30 21.35
C LYS A 494 -15.86 11.23 20.42
N PRO A 495 -17.06 11.69 20.81
CA PRO A 495 -17.91 12.51 19.94
C PRO A 495 -17.22 13.80 19.45
N GLU A 496 -16.33 14.38 20.26
CA GLU A 496 -15.56 15.55 19.87
C GLU A 496 -14.65 15.31 18.66
N LEU A 497 -14.14 14.09 18.48
CA LEU A 497 -13.31 13.72 17.33
C LEU A 497 -14.15 13.52 16.06
N LEU A 498 -15.33 12.92 16.19
CA LEU A 498 -16.31 12.86 15.10
C LEU A 498 -16.66 14.26 14.63
N LYS A 499 -16.88 15.19 15.58
CA LYS A 499 -17.19 16.59 15.28
C LYS A 499 -16.06 17.29 14.53
N LYS A 500 -14.83 17.23 15.05
CA LYS A 500 -13.65 17.85 14.42
C LYS A 500 -13.44 17.32 13.01
N THR A 501 -13.51 16.00 12.84
CA THR A 501 -13.37 15.37 11.52
C THR A 501 -14.50 15.81 10.57
N GLY A 502 -15.75 15.80 11.05
CA GLY A 502 -16.91 16.24 10.28
C GLY A 502 -16.81 17.71 9.85
N GLU A 503 -16.42 18.61 10.75
CA GLU A 503 -16.21 20.04 10.47
C GLU A 503 -15.10 20.25 9.43
N LEU A 504 -13.97 19.56 9.57
CA LEU A 504 -12.86 19.58 8.61
C LEU A 504 -13.32 19.13 7.21
N VAL A 505 -13.93 17.95 7.11
CA VAL A 505 -14.32 17.37 5.82
C VAL A 505 -15.44 18.19 5.17
N LEU A 506 -16.41 18.66 5.95
CA LEU A 506 -17.47 19.55 5.44
C LEU A 506 -16.88 20.85 4.87
N ALA A 507 -15.92 21.46 5.58
CA ALA A 507 -15.25 22.67 5.12
C ALA A 507 -14.43 22.41 3.85
N ALA A 508 -13.59 21.37 3.85
CA ALA A 508 -12.78 20.99 2.70
C ALA A 508 -13.64 20.65 1.47
N ALA A 509 -14.67 19.84 1.63
CA ALA A 509 -15.59 19.50 0.55
C ALA A 509 -16.32 20.73 0.00
N ASN A 510 -16.78 21.64 0.87
CA ASN A 510 -17.41 22.87 0.45
C ASN A 510 -16.44 23.79 -0.33
N ILE A 511 -15.18 23.87 0.09
CA ILE A 511 -14.13 24.61 -0.63
C ILE A 511 -13.95 24.01 -2.02
N LEU A 512 -13.66 22.71 -2.10
CA LEU A 512 -13.42 22.02 -3.38
C LEU A 512 -14.62 22.08 -4.31
N ALA A 513 -15.84 22.01 -3.77
CA ALA A 513 -17.05 22.01 -4.57
C ALA A 513 -17.41 23.38 -5.16
N ASN A 514 -16.77 24.48 -4.73
CA ASN A 514 -17.19 25.84 -5.10
C ASN A 514 -16.06 26.77 -5.58
N GLU A 515 -14.82 26.54 -5.12
CA GLU A 515 -13.66 27.36 -5.46
C GLU A 515 -13.07 27.01 -6.83
N LYS A 516 -12.29 27.93 -7.39
CA LYS A 516 -11.47 27.67 -8.58
C LYS A 516 -10.12 27.09 -8.14
N GLY A 517 -9.54 26.21 -8.95
CA GLY A 517 -8.24 25.61 -8.70
C GLY A 517 -7.74 24.83 -9.92
N ASP A 518 -6.44 24.55 -9.95
CA ASP A 518 -5.84 23.64 -10.93
C ASP A 518 -6.03 22.18 -10.48
N PHE A 519 -7.26 21.69 -10.61
CA PHE A 519 -7.63 20.35 -10.14
C PHE A 519 -7.32 19.24 -11.14
N PHE A 520 -6.98 19.61 -12.38
CA PHE A 520 -6.71 18.67 -13.47
C PHE A 520 -5.38 19.02 -14.16
N PRO A 521 -4.27 19.06 -13.41
CA PRO A 521 -2.98 19.34 -14.02
C PRO A 521 -2.69 18.29 -15.10
N PRO A 522 -1.96 18.66 -16.18
CA PRO A 522 -1.54 17.69 -17.20
C PRO A 522 -0.81 16.50 -16.57
N GLN A 523 -0.95 15.33 -17.19
CA GLN A 523 -0.22 14.11 -16.81
C GLN A 523 -0.44 13.67 -15.35
N ARG A 524 -1.64 13.93 -14.82
CA ARG A 524 -1.98 13.68 -13.41
C ARG A 524 -1.73 12.23 -12.97
N LEU A 525 -2.01 11.25 -13.84
CA LEU A 525 -1.76 9.83 -13.58
C LEU A 525 -0.26 9.52 -13.55
N GLU A 526 0.50 10.03 -14.51
CA GLU A 526 1.93 9.84 -14.62
C GLU A 526 2.67 10.51 -13.45
N ARG A 527 2.22 11.71 -13.03
CA ARG A 527 2.72 12.40 -11.83
C ARG A 527 2.51 11.58 -10.57
N TYR A 528 1.37 10.91 -10.43
CA TYR A 528 1.15 9.96 -9.33
C TYR A 528 2.17 8.82 -9.39
N HIS A 529 2.31 8.15 -10.53
CA HIS A 529 3.21 7.00 -10.64
C HIS A 529 4.68 7.37 -10.49
N PHE A 530 5.08 8.56 -10.92
CA PHE A 530 6.39 9.14 -10.64
C PHE A 530 6.61 9.27 -9.14
N ARG A 531 5.71 9.96 -8.42
CA ARG A 531 5.79 10.15 -6.96
C ARG A 531 5.66 8.86 -6.15
N TYR A 532 5.04 7.83 -6.73
CA TYR A 532 4.89 6.53 -6.10
C TYR A 532 6.19 5.70 -6.15
N GLN A 533 7.05 5.93 -7.14
CA GLN A 533 8.34 5.25 -7.20
C GLN A 533 9.32 5.87 -6.21
N THR A 534 10.30 5.07 -5.76
CA THR A 534 11.55 5.64 -5.27
C THR A 534 12.25 6.30 -6.46
N LEU A 535 12.53 7.59 -6.38
CA LEU A 535 13.15 8.32 -7.49
C LEU A 535 14.62 8.60 -7.23
N ILE A 536 15.46 8.14 -8.16
CA ILE A 536 16.91 8.24 -8.10
C ILE A 536 17.36 9.26 -9.13
N ASN A 537 18.02 10.33 -8.70
CA ASN A 537 18.58 11.32 -9.61
C ASN A 537 20.00 10.92 -10.01
N PHE A 538 20.19 10.59 -11.29
CA PHE A 538 21.49 10.17 -11.84
C PHE A 538 22.43 11.34 -12.19
N LYS A 539 22.01 12.59 -11.96
CA LYS A 539 22.93 13.74 -12.06
C LYS A 539 23.96 13.73 -10.93
N PHE A 540 25.20 13.42 -11.29
CA PHE A 540 26.32 13.26 -10.37
C PHE A 540 27.05 14.58 -10.07
N GLU A 541 26.41 15.42 -9.27
CA GLU A 541 26.91 16.77 -8.92
C GLU A 541 27.86 16.77 -7.71
N PRO A 542 28.75 17.77 -7.56
CA PRO A 542 29.56 17.94 -6.36
C PRO A 542 28.69 17.99 -5.09
N SER A 543 29.09 17.23 -4.05
CA SER A 543 28.32 17.14 -2.80
C SER A 543 28.07 18.51 -2.15
N VAL A 544 29.04 19.42 -2.20
CA VAL A 544 28.92 20.78 -1.64
C VAL A 544 27.81 21.59 -2.34
N GLN A 545 27.67 21.44 -3.67
CA GLN A 545 26.65 22.13 -4.44
C GLN A 545 25.25 21.62 -4.09
N VAL A 546 25.10 20.29 -3.96
CA VAL A 546 23.83 19.66 -3.58
C VAL A 546 23.45 20.03 -2.15
N LEU A 547 24.41 20.01 -1.22
CA LEU A 547 24.19 20.40 0.17
C LEU A 547 23.70 21.84 0.27
N GLU A 548 24.34 22.80 -0.43
CA GLU A 548 23.92 24.20 -0.37
C GLU A 548 22.59 24.43 -1.11
N GLY A 549 22.44 23.83 -2.29
CA GLY A 549 21.27 24.03 -3.16
C GLY A 549 19.99 23.40 -2.64
N HIS A 550 20.08 22.36 -1.81
CA HIS A 550 18.93 21.56 -1.36
C HIS A 550 18.88 21.34 0.15
N LYS A 551 19.58 22.15 0.96
CA LYS A 551 19.63 21.99 2.42
C LYS A 551 18.27 21.93 3.11
N ASP A 552 17.27 22.61 2.58
CA ASP A 552 15.94 22.69 3.20
C ASP A 552 14.91 21.77 2.56
N ALA A 553 15.32 20.89 1.64
CA ALA A 553 14.41 20.03 0.88
C ALA A 553 13.53 19.16 1.80
N GLN A 554 12.22 19.29 1.62
CA GLN A 554 11.19 18.46 2.25
C GLN A 554 10.12 18.15 1.20
N ASP A 555 9.61 16.92 1.26
CA ASP A 555 8.68 16.37 0.28
C ASP A 555 9.17 16.57 -1.16
N SER A 556 10.49 16.41 -1.35
CA SER A 556 11.11 16.39 -2.67
C SER A 556 10.65 15.15 -3.45
N HIS A 557 10.63 15.25 -4.77
CA HIS A 557 10.50 14.11 -5.68
C HIS A 557 11.84 13.45 -6.01
N VAL A 558 12.95 13.87 -5.39
CA VAL A 558 14.21 13.13 -5.44
C VAL A 558 14.38 12.43 -4.10
N ASP A 559 14.22 11.11 -4.08
CA ASP A 559 14.40 10.32 -2.86
C ASP A 559 15.88 9.96 -2.64
N LEU A 560 16.61 9.66 -3.72
CA LEU A 560 18.04 9.35 -3.68
C LEU A 560 18.82 10.21 -4.68
N GLN A 561 19.80 10.96 -4.19
CA GLN A 561 20.67 11.83 -4.97
C GLN A 561 22.10 11.29 -4.98
N LEU A 562 22.62 10.95 -6.16
CA LEU A 562 24.01 10.57 -6.34
C LEU A 562 24.90 11.82 -6.25
N VAL A 563 25.90 11.83 -5.37
CA VAL A 563 26.80 13.01 -5.20
C VAL A 563 28.25 12.61 -5.30
N ARG A 564 29.08 13.48 -5.90
CA ARG A 564 30.52 13.25 -6.01
C ARG A 564 31.31 14.04 -4.98
N VAL A 565 32.30 13.40 -4.38
CA VAL A 565 33.43 14.13 -3.79
C VAL A 565 34.33 14.64 -4.93
N SER A 566 34.78 15.88 -4.83
CA SER A 566 35.51 16.60 -5.89
C SER A 566 36.83 17.12 -5.31
N PRO A 567 37.90 16.32 -5.33
CA PRO A 567 39.20 16.79 -4.87
C PRO A 567 39.69 17.96 -5.74
N PRO A 568 40.51 18.89 -5.20
CA PRO A 568 41.09 19.99 -5.95
C PRO A 568 41.86 19.50 -7.17
N GLN A 569 41.78 20.26 -8.26
CA GLN A 569 42.55 19.96 -9.47
C GLN A 569 44.05 19.89 -9.16
N GLY A 570 44.71 18.84 -9.66
CA GLY A 570 46.16 18.64 -9.52
C GLY A 570 46.61 17.86 -8.28
N ALA A 571 45.71 17.50 -7.37
CA ALA A 571 46.04 16.60 -6.27
C ALA A 571 46.32 15.18 -6.80
N THR A 572 47.46 14.59 -6.43
CA THR A 572 47.87 13.23 -6.82
C THR A 572 48.41 12.46 -5.62
N GLY A 573 48.55 11.13 -5.75
CA GLY A 573 49.12 10.27 -4.72
C GLY A 573 48.46 10.44 -3.34
N ASP A 574 49.26 10.58 -2.29
CA ASP A 574 48.79 10.69 -0.91
C ASP A 574 47.98 11.96 -0.63
N ALA A 575 48.31 13.08 -1.30
CA ALA A 575 47.56 14.32 -1.15
C ALA A 575 46.11 14.17 -1.64
N LEU A 576 45.92 13.48 -2.76
CA LEU A 576 44.60 13.14 -3.30
C LEU A 576 43.80 12.26 -2.32
N ARG A 577 44.46 11.22 -1.78
CA ARG A 577 43.82 10.26 -0.87
C ARG A 577 43.36 10.92 0.43
N VAL A 578 44.22 11.74 1.05
CA VAL A 578 43.88 12.47 2.28
C VAL A 578 42.73 13.45 2.05
N GLU A 579 42.74 14.16 0.92
CA GLU A 579 41.68 15.10 0.60
C GLU A 579 40.35 14.41 0.33
N LEU A 580 40.34 13.27 -0.35
CA LEU A 580 39.11 12.49 -0.56
C LEU A 580 38.50 12.02 0.75
N VAL A 581 39.29 11.53 1.71
CA VAL A 581 38.81 11.15 3.05
C VAL A 581 38.24 12.37 3.77
N ARG A 582 38.93 13.51 3.73
CA ARG A 582 38.45 14.77 4.33
C ARG A 582 37.10 15.20 3.74
N GLN A 583 36.93 15.10 2.41
CA GLN A 583 35.68 15.46 1.76
C GLN A 583 34.54 14.52 2.10
N LEU A 584 34.78 13.20 2.17
CA LEU A 584 33.76 12.23 2.59
C LEU A 584 33.27 12.52 4.02
N MET A 585 34.19 12.79 4.95
CA MET A 585 33.83 13.24 6.30
C MET A 585 33.05 14.56 6.27
N GLY A 586 33.47 15.49 5.39
CA GLY A 586 32.78 16.76 5.16
C GLY A 586 31.33 16.61 4.68
N VAL A 587 31.03 15.59 3.86
CA VAL A 587 29.64 15.30 3.45
C VAL A 587 28.80 14.92 4.67
N ALA A 588 29.30 14.01 5.52
CA ALA A 588 28.59 13.58 6.71
C ALA A 588 28.33 14.74 7.69
N GLU A 589 29.33 15.60 7.92
CA GLU A 589 29.16 16.80 8.75
C GLU A 589 28.26 17.86 8.12
N GLY A 590 28.28 17.97 6.78
CA GLY A 590 27.39 18.86 6.03
C GLY A 590 25.93 18.46 6.17
N VAL A 591 25.61 17.17 6.01
CA VAL A 591 24.24 16.64 6.12
C VAL A 591 23.63 16.91 7.50
N LYS A 592 24.42 16.86 8.58
CA LYS A 592 23.92 17.16 9.94
C LYS A 592 23.35 18.58 10.09
N LYS A 593 23.66 19.49 9.16
CA LYS A 593 23.22 20.88 9.17
C LYS A 593 22.07 21.15 8.19
N THR A 594 21.51 20.10 7.58
CA THR A 594 20.45 20.20 6.56
C THR A 594 19.30 19.26 6.89
N ASN A 595 18.22 19.35 6.10
CA ASN A 595 17.09 18.41 6.11
C ASN A 595 17.35 17.15 5.25
N LEU A 596 18.53 17.04 4.64
CA LEU A 596 18.94 15.87 3.87
C LEU A 596 19.35 14.72 4.81
N VAL A 597 19.46 13.52 4.27
CA VAL A 597 19.91 12.33 5.01
C VAL A 597 21.09 11.70 4.27
N LEU A 598 22.03 11.09 5.00
CA LEU A 598 23.13 10.35 4.38
C LEU A 598 22.70 8.90 4.20
N PHE A 599 22.97 8.29 3.05
CA PHE A 599 22.67 6.89 2.86
C PHE A 599 23.54 6.03 3.78
N THR A 600 22.93 5.22 4.65
CA THR A 600 23.62 4.11 5.35
C THR A 600 23.07 2.73 5.01
N GLY A 601 21.89 2.67 4.39
CA GLY A 601 21.28 1.43 3.90
C GLY A 601 19.82 1.61 3.48
N ALA A 602 19.23 0.55 2.92
CA ALA A 602 17.86 0.58 2.39
C ALA A 602 16.79 0.93 3.44
N SER A 603 16.96 0.47 4.68
CA SER A 603 16.00 0.78 5.76
C SER A 603 15.99 2.26 6.13
N GLU A 604 17.16 2.91 6.14
CA GLU A 604 17.23 4.34 6.44
C GLU A 604 16.69 5.17 5.27
N LEU A 605 16.99 4.76 4.02
CA LEU A 605 16.39 5.37 2.83
C LEU A 605 14.85 5.37 2.93
N GLN A 606 14.25 4.22 3.25
CA GLN A 606 12.79 4.13 3.42
C GLN A 606 12.29 5.04 4.56
N GLY A 607 13.01 5.09 5.68
CA GLY A 607 12.69 5.97 6.79
C GLY A 607 12.74 7.45 6.41
N ALA A 608 13.76 7.87 5.66
CA ALA A 608 13.92 9.23 5.16
C ALA A 608 12.80 9.59 4.17
N MET A 609 12.48 8.69 3.24
CA MET A 609 11.35 8.85 2.31
C MET A 609 10.03 9.06 3.07
N ASN A 610 9.75 8.24 4.09
CA ASN A 610 8.53 8.40 4.90
C ASN A 610 8.47 9.76 5.63
N GLN A 611 9.62 10.38 5.90
CA GLN A 611 9.74 11.72 6.48
C GLN A 611 9.79 12.84 5.45
N GLY A 612 9.66 12.54 4.15
CA GLY A 612 9.76 13.54 3.08
C GLY A 612 11.18 14.01 2.79
N LYS A 613 12.22 13.28 3.20
CA LYS A 613 13.62 13.73 3.05
C LYS A 613 14.32 13.06 1.86
N THR A 614 15.23 13.82 1.24
CA THR A 614 16.14 13.29 0.22
C THR A 614 17.40 12.71 0.86
N THR A 615 17.81 11.53 0.38
CA THR A 615 19.01 10.84 0.83
C THR A 615 20.16 11.04 -0.15
N LEU A 616 21.36 11.34 0.34
CA LEU A 616 22.58 11.49 -0.46
C LEU A 616 23.36 10.18 -0.49
N LEU A 617 23.77 9.75 -1.68
CA LEU A 617 24.65 8.60 -1.90
C LEU A 617 26.02 9.10 -2.37
N PRO A 618 27.05 9.10 -1.50
CA PRO A 618 28.40 9.53 -1.88
C PRO A 618 29.08 8.55 -2.84
N GLY A 619 29.65 9.09 -3.91
CA GLY A 619 30.48 8.38 -4.87
C GLY A 619 31.69 9.20 -5.34
N LEU A 620 32.50 8.58 -6.18
CA LEU A 620 33.69 9.17 -6.78
C LEU A 620 33.60 9.14 -8.31
N ARG A 621 34.10 10.18 -8.97
CA ARG A 621 34.42 10.14 -10.40
C ARG A 621 35.91 9.95 -10.56
N GLY A 622 36.34 8.95 -11.32
CA GLY A 622 37.77 8.70 -11.51
C GLY A 622 38.30 7.55 -10.66
N ILE A 623 39.29 6.83 -11.19
CA ILE A 623 40.04 5.77 -10.46
C ILE A 623 41.47 6.15 -10.09
N ASP A 624 41.91 7.40 -10.33
CA ASP A 624 43.30 7.82 -10.12
C ASP A 624 43.80 7.61 -8.67
N VAL A 625 42.91 7.71 -7.68
CA VAL A 625 43.23 7.44 -6.27
C VAL A 625 43.67 5.99 -6.01
N LEU A 626 43.23 5.06 -6.87
CA LEU A 626 43.47 3.62 -6.76
C LEU A 626 44.70 3.16 -7.55
N LYS A 627 45.21 3.99 -8.48
CA LYS A 627 46.42 3.68 -9.26
C LYS A 627 47.62 3.50 -8.33
N GLY A 628 48.42 2.48 -8.58
CA GLY A 628 49.53 2.04 -7.72
C GLY A 628 49.17 1.52 -6.31
N GLU A 629 48.03 1.90 -5.71
CA GLU A 629 47.57 1.41 -4.41
C GLU A 629 46.06 1.05 -4.37
N PRO A 630 45.64 -0.05 -5.00
CA PRO A 630 44.22 -0.44 -5.08
C PRO A 630 43.53 -0.65 -3.72
N ARG A 631 44.30 -0.94 -2.66
CA ARG A 631 43.80 -1.09 -1.27
C ARG A 631 42.99 0.12 -0.77
N TRP A 632 43.17 1.30 -1.36
CA TRP A 632 42.40 2.49 -1.02
C TRP A 632 40.91 2.37 -1.32
N ALA A 633 40.49 1.43 -2.18
CA ALA A 633 39.08 1.12 -2.38
C ALA A 633 38.40 0.72 -1.06
N ASP A 634 39.03 -0.14 -0.26
CA ASP A 634 38.52 -0.59 1.05
C ASP A 634 38.48 0.55 2.07
N VAL A 635 39.52 1.39 2.09
CA VAL A 635 39.56 2.57 2.97
C VAL A 635 38.42 3.52 2.65
N LEU A 636 38.24 3.88 1.38
CA LEU A 636 37.19 4.80 0.94
C LEU A 636 35.79 4.23 1.19
N ALA A 637 35.59 2.93 0.93
CA ALA A 637 34.32 2.25 1.24
C ALA A 637 33.98 2.34 2.73
N LYS A 638 34.95 2.07 3.61
CA LYS A 638 34.78 2.18 5.07
C LYS A 638 34.52 3.61 5.55
N GLN A 639 34.95 4.61 4.79
CA GLN A 639 34.66 6.03 5.05
C GLN A 639 33.34 6.52 4.42
N GLY A 640 32.51 5.61 3.89
CA GLY A 640 31.18 5.95 3.38
C GLY A 640 31.10 6.27 1.89
N LEU A 641 32.10 5.85 1.09
CA LEU A 641 31.97 5.82 -0.36
C LEU A 641 31.16 4.60 -0.79
N TYR A 642 30.21 4.77 -1.72
CA TYR A 642 29.31 3.68 -2.16
C TYR A 642 29.55 3.22 -3.59
N PHE A 643 29.95 4.14 -4.47
CA PHE A 643 30.12 3.83 -5.88
C PHE A 643 31.23 4.64 -6.53
N ILE A 644 31.72 4.13 -7.65
CA ILE A 644 32.67 4.80 -8.53
C ILE A 644 32.02 4.88 -9.92
N LEU A 645 32.02 6.08 -10.50
CA LEU A 645 31.64 6.31 -11.90
C LEU A 645 32.90 6.53 -12.73
N GLU A 646 33.09 5.74 -13.78
CA GLU A 646 34.28 5.81 -14.62
C GLU A 646 34.01 5.41 -16.08
N GLU A 647 34.83 5.91 -17.00
CA GLU A 647 34.83 5.49 -18.40
C GLU A 647 35.59 4.16 -18.56
N ALA A 648 35.06 3.24 -19.37
CA ALA A 648 35.68 1.93 -19.57
C ALA A 648 37.17 2.01 -19.97
N ALA A 649 37.53 3.01 -20.77
CA ALA A 649 38.90 3.26 -21.22
C ALA A 649 39.92 3.39 -20.08
N ALA A 650 39.51 3.82 -18.87
CA ALA A 650 40.42 3.96 -17.73
C ALA A 650 41.02 2.62 -17.26
N PHE A 651 40.38 1.50 -17.58
CA PHE A 651 40.86 0.16 -17.22
C PHE A 651 41.64 -0.53 -18.36
N LEU A 652 41.70 0.10 -19.54
CA LEU A 652 42.15 -0.54 -20.76
C LEU A 652 43.50 0.01 -21.23
N THR A 653 44.28 -0.83 -21.90
CA THR A 653 45.47 -0.46 -22.67
C THR A 653 45.41 -1.22 -23.97
N GLU A 654 45.47 -0.50 -25.10
CA GLU A 654 45.31 -1.09 -26.45
C GLU A 654 44.02 -1.93 -26.61
N GLY A 655 42.93 -1.50 -25.96
CA GLY A 655 41.62 -2.16 -26.03
C GLY A 655 41.45 -3.41 -25.15
N LYS A 656 42.49 -3.81 -24.39
CA LYS A 656 42.43 -4.93 -23.45
C LYS A 656 42.56 -4.45 -22.01
N ILE A 657 42.04 -5.20 -21.04
CA ILE A 657 42.21 -4.82 -19.65
C ILE A 657 43.69 -4.91 -19.24
N SER A 658 44.23 -3.83 -18.70
CA SER A 658 45.61 -3.80 -18.22
C SER A 658 45.74 -4.55 -16.89
N ASP A 659 46.95 -4.95 -16.51
CA ASP A 659 47.15 -5.61 -15.21
C ASP A 659 46.83 -4.66 -14.03
N GLU A 660 47.11 -3.37 -14.19
CA GLU A 660 46.66 -2.35 -13.23
C GLU A 660 45.12 -2.26 -13.20
N GLY A 661 44.46 -2.26 -14.36
CA GLY A 661 43.00 -2.26 -14.48
C GLY A 661 42.35 -3.45 -13.80
N LYS A 662 42.90 -4.67 -13.98
CA LYS A 662 42.45 -5.89 -13.27
C LYS A 662 42.56 -5.74 -11.76
N ASN A 663 43.71 -5.26 -11.27
CA ASN A 663 43.96 -5.08 -9.84
C ASN A 663 43.00 -4.06 -9.21
N ILE A 664 42.74 -2.95 -9.91
CA ILE A 664 41.78 -1.93 -9.46
C ILE A 664 40.36 -2.50 -9.45
N LEU A 665 39.92 -3.16 -10.53
CA LEU A 665 38.59 -3.77 -10.62
C LEU A 665 38.36 -4.79 -9.50
N GLN A 666 39.36 -5.64 -9.23
CA GLN A 666 39.30 -6.60 -8.14
C GLN A 666 39.18 -5.91 -6.78
N ALA A 667 39.94 -4.84 -6.54
CA ALA A 667 39.89 -4.09 -5.29
C ALA A 667 38.54 -3.38 -5.06
N ILE A 668 37.95 -2.80 -6.11
CA ILE A 668 36.59 -2.22 -6.08
C ILE A 668 35.57 -3.27 -5.66
N ASN A 669 35.61 -4.44 -6.30
CA ASN A 669 34.69 -5.55 -6.00
C ASN A 669 34.88 -6.06 -4.56
N GLN A 670 36.12 -6.22 -4.10
CA GLN A 670 36.41 -6.67 -2.74
C GLN A 670 35.96 -5.66 -1.68
N ALA A 671 36.13 -4.37 -1.94
CA ALA A 671 35.67 -3.28 -1.08
C ALA A 671 34.14 -3.15 -1.03
N GLY A 672 33.42 -3.80 -1.95
CA GLY A 672 31.97 -3.72 -2.04
C GLY A 672 31.46 -2.41 -2.64
N LEU A 673 32.31 -1.68 -3.36
CA LEU A 673 31.93 -0.48 -4.08
C LEU A 673 31.21 -0.86 -5.38
N LEU A 674 30.10 -0.18 -5.68
CA LEU A 674 29.43 -0.33 -6.96
C LEU A 674 30.25 0.37 -8.06
N LEU A 675 30.66 -0.37 -9.08
CA LEU A 675 31.24 0.20 -10.28
C LEU A 675 30.13 0.55 -11.29
N LEU A 676 30.06 1.82 -11.68
CA LEU A 676 29.24 2.31 -12.78
C LEU A 676 30.16 2.68 -13.94
N ILE A 677 30.07 1.93 -15.04
CA ILE A 677 30.79 2.22 -16.28
C ILE A 677 29.90 3.12 -17.14
N ASN A 678 30.41 4.27 -17.57
CA ASN A 678 29.74 5.12 -18.54
C ASN A 678 30.48 5.18 -19.88
N ARG A 679 29.75 5.54 -20.94
CA ARG A 679 30.32 5.84 -22.28
C ARG A 679 31.24 4.73 -22.84
N ALA A 680 30.91 3.47 -22.56
CA ALA A 680 31.69 2.34 -23.04
C ALA A 680 31.21 1.87 -24.41
N GLN A 681 32.14 1.50 -25.27
CA GLN A 681 31.86 0.77 -26.51
C GLN A 681 31.66 -0.72 -26.23
N ASP A 682 30.98 -1.42 -27.13
CA ASP A 682 30.69 -2.86 -27.04
C ASP A 682 31.88 -3.72 -26.61
N ASP A 683 33.01 -3.61 -27.31
CA ASP A 683 34.18 -4.43 -27.04
C ASP A 683 34.78 -4.14 -25.66
N GLN A 684 34.69 -2.88 -25.21
CA GLN A 684 35.16 -2.47 -23.89
C GLN A 684 34.27 -3.03 -22.77
N ILE A 685 32.95 -3.07 -23.01
CA ILE A 685 31.99 -3.67 -22.07
C ILE A 685 32.28 -5.16 -21.92
N LYS A 686 32.44 -5.88 -23.04
CA LYS A 686 32.76 -7.31 -23.04
C LYS A 686 34.03 -7.59 -22.25
N GLU A 687 35.07 -6.80 -22.50
CA GLU A 687 36.35 -6.96 -21.83
C GLU A 687 36.23 -6.78 -20.31
N ILE A 688 35.59 -5.71 -19.82
CA ILE A 688 35.43 -5.46 -18.38
C ILE A 688 34.58 -6.58 -17.72
N LEU A 689 33.48 -6.99 -18.36
CA LEU A 689 32.58 -8.01 -17.82
C LEU A 689 33.25 -9.39 -17.68
N ASN A 690 34.25 -9.70 -18.50
CA ASN A 690 34.99 -10.95 -18.38
C ASN A 690 35.81 -11.03 -17.08
N TYR A 691 36.22 -9.90 -16.52
CA TYR A 691 37.02 -9.82 -15.29
C TYR A 691 36.22 -9.36 -14.06
N ALA A 692 35.00 -8.83 -14.25
CA ALA A 692 34.13 -8.45 -13.16
C ALA A 692 33.61 -9.69 -12.40
N ILE A 693 33.94 -9.77 -11.11
CA ILE A 693 33.51 -10.87 -10.21
C ILE A 693 32.19 -10.53 -9.51
N LYS A 694 31.89 -9.24 -9.32
CA LYS A 694 30.62 -8.74 -8.78
C LYS A 694 29.83 -8.01 -9.87
N PRO A 695 28.49 -7.91 -9.71
CA PRO A 695 27.65 -7.10 -10.60
C PRO A 695 28.13 -5.66 -10.70
N ILE A 696 28.20 -5.15 -11.94
CA ILE A 696 28.49 -3.75 -12.26
C ILE A 696 27.29 -3.12 -12.97
N GLY A 697 27.21 -1.79 -12.94
CA GLY A 697 26.25 -1.03 -13.74
C GLY A 697 26.91 -0.50 -15.00
N ILE A 698 26.20 -0.57 -16.13
CA ILE A 698 26.66 -0.01 -17.41
C ILE A 698 25.64 1.04 -17.85
N ILE A 699 26.06 2.29 -18.03
CA ILE A 699 25.19 3.39 -18.42
C ILE A 699 25.56 3.87 -19.83
N ALA A 700 24.59 3.79 -20.75
CA ALA A 700 24.78 4.20 -22.13
C ALA A 700 23.50 4.74 -22.76
N LYS A 701 23.66 5.51 -23.84
CA LYS A 701 22.56 6.08 -24.63
C LYS A 701 22.03 5.14 -25.70
N GLU A 702 22.89 4.25 -26.19
CA GLU A 702 22.59 3.29 -27.24
C GLU A 702 22.77 1.87 -26.70
N LEU A 703 21.98 0.95 -27.23
CA LEU A 703 22.07 -0.46 -26.88
C LEU A 703 23.33 -1.07 -27.48
N PRO A 704 24.09 -1.85 -26.72
CA PRO A 704 25.15 -2.65 -27.29
C PRO A 704 24.57 -3.80 -28.12
N GLY A 705 25.43 -4.44 -28.90
CA GLY A 705 25.11 -5.63 -29.69
C GLY A 705 24.60 -6.80 -28.84
N LYS A 706 23.85 -7.71 -29.47
CA LYS A 706 23.14 -8.81 -28.81
C LYS A 706 24.04 -9.67 -27.91
N GLU A 707 25.24 -10.02 -28.39
CA GLU A 707 26.21 -10.80 -27.60
C GLU A 707 26.61 -10.09 -26.30
N THR A 708 26.78 -8.77 -26.35
CA THR A 708 27.12 -7.95 -25.18
C THR A 708 25.95 -7.94 -24.19
N LEU A 709 24.71 -7.82 -24.68
CA LEU A 709 23.51 -7.89 -23.84
C LEU A 709 23.39 -9.26 -23.15
N GLU A 710 23.61 -10.35 -23.87
CA GLU A 710 23.62 -11.70 -23.29
C GLU A 710 24.66 -11.84 -22.19
N LEU A 711 25.88 -11.33 -22.42
CA LEU A 711 26.94 -11.33 -21.42
C LEU A 711 26.60 -10.50 -20.18
N ILE A 712 25.96 -9.33 -20.34
CA ILE A 712 25.48 -8.50 -19.22
C ILE A 712 24.56 -9.33 -18.32
N ARG A 713 23.58 -10.02 -18.94
CA ARG A 713 22.63 -10.87 -18.23
C ARG A 713 23.33 -12.04 -17.52
N GLU A 714 24.21 -12.75 -18.21
CA GLU A 714 24.93 -13.91 -17.66
C GLU A 714 25.83 -13.55 -16.49
N LYS A 715 26.47 -12.38 -16.53
CA LYS A 715 27.33 -11.88 -15.45
C LYS A 715 26.54 -11.23 -14.31
N GLY A 716 25.22 -11.14 -14.42
CA GLY A 716 24.35 -10.48 -13.44
C GLY A 716 24.59 -8.96 -13.36
N ALA A 717 25.24 -8.37 -14.36
CA ALA A 717 25.39 -6.93 -14.50
C ALA A 717 24.06 -6.29 -14.91
N VAL A 718 23.93 -4.98 -14.72
CA VAL A 718 22.67 -4.28 -14.99
C VAL A 718 22.94 -3.10 -15.93
N PHE A 719 22.10 -2.96 -16.95
CA PHE A 719 22.21 -1.93 -17.97
C PHE A 719 21.24 -0.78 -17.66
N GLY A 720 21.78 0.44 -17.59
CA GLY A 720 21.05 1.68 -17.45
C GLY A 720 20.95 2.40 -18.80
N LEU A 721 19.76 2.46 -19.38
CA LEU A 721 19.53 3.17 -20.65
C LEU A 721 19.25 4.66 -20.36
N GLU A 722 20.13 5.54 -20.84
CA GLU A 722 20.04 6.99 -20.57
C GLU A 722 18.99 7.68 -21.46
N ALA A 723 17.98 8.27 -20.84
CA ALA A 723 17.04 9.17 -21.50
C ALA A 723 17.63 10.58 -21.61
N SER A 724 18.16 10.93 -22.79
CA SER A 724 18.81 12.23 -23.02
C SER A 724 17.82 13.40 -23.04
N SER A 725 18.32 14.60 -22.75
CA SER A 725 17.58 15.85 -23.02
C SER A 725 17.18 15.92 -24.50
N GLY A 726 15.92 16.31 -24.76
CA GLY A 726 15.36 16.38 -26.11
C GLY A 726 15.11 15.02 -26.79
N ALA A 727 15.26 13.89 -26.07
CA ALA A 727 14.90 12.58 -26.60
C ALA A 727 13.41 12.51 -26.92
N GLU A 728 13.06 11.81 -28.01
CA GLU A 728 11.67 11.50 -28.34
C GLU A 728 11.22 10.31 -27.45
N PRO A 729 10.26 10.50 -26.52
CA PRO A 729 9.92 9.51 -25.51
C PRO A 729 9.46 8.16 -26.08
N ALA A 730 8.73 8.15 -27.20
CA ALA A 730 8.24 6.90 -27.78
C ALA A 730 9.40 6.06 -28.35
N ALA A 731 10.34 6.67 -29.07
CA ALA A 731 11.56 6.03 -29.54
C ALA A 731 12.44 5.53 -28.39
N TYR A 732 12.56 6.30 -27.30
CA TYR A 732 13.27 5.85 -26.10
C TYR A 732 12.61 4.60 -25.49
N VAL A 733 11.28 4.62 -25.30
CA VAL A 733 10.56 3.48 -24.72
C VAL A 733 10.62 2.27 -25.65
N GLN A 734 10.58 2.45 -26.97
CA GLN A 734 10.78 1.35 -27.90
C GLN A 734 12.15 0.68 -27.70
N LYS A 735 13.25 1.46 -27.65
CA LYS A 735 14.59 0.94 -27.36
C LYS A 735 14.64 0.24 -25.99
N LEU A 736 13.99 0.80 -24.97
CA LEU A 736 13.93 0.20 -23.64
C LEU A 736 13.24 -1.18 -23.68
N LEU A 737 12.14 -1.32 -24.42
CA LEU A 737 11.41 -2.58 -24.55
C LEU A 737 12.20 -3.63 -25.36
N GLU A 738 12.96 -3.20 -26.38
CA GLU A 738 13.90 -4.06 -27.11
C GLU A 738 15.01 -4.58 -26.18
N ALA A 739 15.60 -3.70 -25.37
CA ALA A 739 16.59 -4.07 -24.37
C ALA A 739 16.02 -5.05 -23.35
N ARG A 740 14.78 -4.82 -22.90
CA ARG A 740 14.07 -5.69 -21.97
C ARG A 740 13.91 -7.10 -22.51
N GLN A 741 13.60 -7.25 -23.80
CA GLN A 741 13.45 -8.56 -24.43
C GLN A 741 14.77 -9.35 -24.41
N ALA A 742 15.92 -8.67 -24.57
CA ALA A 742 17.23 -9.31 -24.55
C ALA A 742 17.74 -9.61 -23.12
N LEU A 743 17.62 -8.63 -22.22
CA LEU A 743 18.22 -8.67 -20.88
C LEU A 743 17.31 -9.29 -19.81
N GLY A 744 15.99 -9.19 -19.99
CA GLY A 744 15.02 -9.37 -18.91
C GLY A 744 14.86 -8.11 -18.06
N SER A 745 13.72 -7.98 -17.39
CA SER A 745 13.38 -6.78 -16.61
C SER A 745 14.23 -6.61 -15.34
N ASP A 746 14.95 -7.63 -14.88
CA ASP A 746 15.78 -7.57 -13.66
C ASP A 746 17.20 -7.01 -13.90
N ASN A 747 17.58 -6.82 -15.17
CA ASN A 747 18.91 -6.37 -15.57
C ASN A 747 18.86 -5.04 -16.34
N LEU A 748 17.75 -4.30 -16.27
CA LEU A 748 17.53 -3.07 -17.02
C LEU A 748 16.92 -1.96 -16.15
N PHE A 749 17.43 -0.74 -16.24
CA PHE A 749 16.80 0.43 -15.61
C PHE A 749 16.93 1.69 -16.46
N ILE A 750 16.09 2.67 -16.14
CA ILE A 750 16.04 3.99 -16.77
C ILE A 750 17.02 4.91 -16.05
N VAL A 751 17.85 5.61 -16.80
CA VAL A 751 18.73 6.66 -16.29
C VAL A 751 18.23 8.01 -16.80
N ASN A 752 17.87 8.92 -15.90
CA ASN A 752 17.45 10.26 -16.30
C ASN A 752 18.66 11.10 -16.72
N GLY A 753 18.67 11.58 -17.97
CA GLY A 753 19.70 12.47 -18.47
C GLY A 753 19.61 13.88 -17.84
N PRO A 754 18.47 14.59 -17.94
CA PRO A 754 18.25 15.89 -17.28
C PRO A 754 18.09 15.76 -15.77
N CYS A 755 18.35 16.84 -15.01
CA CYS A 755 18.28 16.81 -13.54
C CYS A 755 16.84 16.64 -13.06
N LEU A 756 16.58 15.66 -12.17
CA LEU A 756 15.23 15.50 -11.64
C LEU A 756 14.79 16.71 -10.82
N TRP A 757 15.68 17.41 -10.11
CA TRP A 757 15.32 18.63 -9.38
C TRP A 757 14.72 19.73 -10.26
N GLU A 758 14.96 19.66 -11.57
CA GLU A 758 14.47 20.61 -12.55
C GLU A 758 13.22 20.10 -13.25
N LYS A 759 12.41 21.03 -13.75
CA LYS A 759 11.16 20.70 -14.45
C LYS A 759 11.39 19.84 -15.69
N GLU A 760 12.47 20.09 -16.44
CA GLU A 760 12.81 19.32 -17.64
C GLU A 760 12.99 17.82 -17.33
N GLY A 761 13.68 17.48 -16.24
CA GLY A 761 13.86 16.08 -15.83
C GLY A 761 12.55 15.43 -15.40
N GLN A 762 11.69 16.15 -14.68
CA GLN A 762 10.37 15.65 -14.28
C GLN A 762 9.48 15.40 -15.50
N ASP A 763 9.37 16.38 -16.40
CA ASP A 763 8.53 16.32 -17.59
C ASP A 763 8.95 15.16 -18.51
N LEU A 764 10.26 14.93 -18.68
CA LEU A 764 10.77 13.79 -19.46
C LEU A 764 10.34 12.46 -18.85
N VAL A 765 10.46 12.29 -17.53
CA VAL A 765 10.05 11.03 -16.87
C VAL A 765 8.53 10.84 -16.93
N PHE A 766 7.72 11.90 -16.79
CA PHE A 766 6.27 11.80 -16.98
C PHE A 766 5.92 11.31 -18.39
N GLN A 767 6.60 11.83 -19.42
CA GLN A 767 6.39 11.38 -20.80
C GLN A 767 6.82 9.93 -21.01
N ILE A 768 7.94 9.50 -20.43
CA ILE A 768 8.36 8.10 -20.47
C ILE A 768 7.33 7.19 -19.79
N ILE A 769 6.80 7.56 -18.62
CA ILE A 769 5.74 6.81 -17.94
C ILE A 769 4.48 6.71 -18.82
N ALA A 770 4.09 7.80 -19.48
CA ALA A 770 2.94 7.79 -20.40
C ALA A 770 3.14 6.78 -21.55
N GLU A 771 4.32 6.76 -22.17
CA GLU A 771 4.65 5.83 -23.25
C GLU A 771 4.72 4.37 -22.75
N LEU A 772 5.21 4.14 -21.52
CA LEU A 772 5.19 2.81 -20.90
C LEU A 772 3.77 2.30 -20.64
N PHE A 773 2.84 3.18 -20.24
CA PHE A 773 1.43 2.81 -20.11
C PHE A 773 0.77 2.51 -21.45
N LYS A 774 1.09 3.26 -22.51
CA LYS A 774 0.66 2.91 -23.88
C LYS A 774 1.17 1.53 -24.30
N ALA A 775 2.38 1.18 -23.88
CA ALA A 775 2.98 -0.13 -24.08
C ALA A 775 2.49 -1.22 -23.10
N LYS A 776 1.51 -0.91 -22.22
CA LYS A 776 0.93 -1.81 -21.21
C LYS A 776 1.95 -2.39 -20.21
N VAL A 777 2.97 -1.61 -19.87
CA VAL A 777 3.87 -1.94 -18.76
C VAL A 777 3.13 -1.75 -17.44
N GLU A 778 3.14 -2.78 -16.59
CA GLU A 778 2.44 -2.76 -15.30
C GLU A 778 3.18 -1.88 -14.26
N SER A 779 2.45 -1.35 -13.28
CA SER A 779 3.03 -0.46 -12.27
C SER A 779 4.13 -1.11 -11.42
N GLY A 780 4.05 -2.42 -11.15
CA GLY A 780 5.11 -3.14 -10.43
C GLY A 780 6.41 -3.21 -11.23
N GLU A 781 6.30 -3.37 -12.55
CA GLU A 781 7.46 -3.35 -13.45
C GLU A 781 8.06 -1.94 -13.56
N LEU A 782 7.21 -0.90 -13.55
CA LEU A 782 7.67 0.49 -13.55
C LEU A 782 8.62 0.79 -12.39
N GLY A 783 8.33 0.29 -11.18
CA GLY A 783 9.22 0.46 -10.02
C GLY A 783 10.56 -0.24 -10.18
N ASN A 784 10.59 -1.42 -10.80
CA ASN A 784 11.84 -2.10 -11.12
C ASN A 784 12.69 -1.29 -12.10
N LEU A 785 12.07 -0.78 -13.17
CA LEU A 785 12.74 -0.01 -14.21
C LEU A 785 13.25 1.35 -13.71
N LEU A 786 12.55 2.02 -12.81
CA LEU A 786 12.94 3.36 -12.33
C LEU A 786 13.95 3.33 -11.16
N SER A 787 13.87 2.35 -10.26
CA SER A 787 14.73 2.36 -9.08
C SER A 787 15.06 0.99 -8.50
N GLY A 788 14.13 0.03 -8.52
CA GLY A 788 14.29 -1.27 -7.90
C GLY A 788 15.56 -2.00 -8.37
N ASN A 789 15.84 -1.99 -9.68
CA ASN A 789 17.04 -2.62 -10.23
C ASN A 789 18.34 -1.94 -9.79
N PHE A 790 18.38 -0.61 -9.73
CA PHE A 790 19.57 0.10 -9.25
C PHE A 790 19.84 -0.18 -7.78
N LEU A 791 18.80 -0.16 -6.92
CA LEU A 791 18.95 -0.47 -5.50
C LEU A 791 19.40 -1.91 -5.27
N ARG A 792 18.88 -2.87 -6.06
CA ARG A 792 19.35 -4.27 -6.04
C ARG A 792 20.79 -4.39 -6.48
N LEU A 793 21.18 -3.69 -7.55
CA LEU A 793 22.56 -3.65 -8.03
C LEU A 793 23.51 -3.13 -6.94
N LEU A 794 23.15 -2.02 -6.29
CA LEU A 794 23.92 -1.44 -5.19
C LEU A 794 24.08 -2.44 -4.03
N SER A 795 22.98 -3.09 -3.61
CA SER A 795 23.00 -4.10 -2.54
C SER A 795 23.89 -5.31 -2.90
N ARG A 796 23.78 -5.82 -4.12
CA ARG A 796 24.60 -6.95 -4.62
C ARG A 796 26.09 -6.60 -4.68
N ALA A 797 26.45 -5.40 -5.12
CA ALA A 797 27.84 -4.95 -5.13
C ALA A 797 28.45 -4.96 -3.71
N ARG A 798 27.67 -4.57 -2.70
CA ARG A 798 28.07 -4.58 -1.29
C ARG A 798 28.12 -5.97 -0.66
N GLY A 799 27.57 -6.98 -1.32
CA GLY A 799 27.42 -8.33 -0.74
C GLY A 799 26.33 -8.37 0.35
N GLU A 800 25.41 -7.40 0.33
CA GLU A 800 24.24 -7.40 1.19
C GLU A 800 23.19 -8.37 0.66
N THR A 801 22.47 -9.01 1.57
CA THR A 801 21.30 -9.82 1.24
C THR A 801 20.20 -8.89 0.73
N ALA A 802 19.77 -9.04 -0.52
CA ALA A 802 18.81 -8.14 -1.14
C ALA A 802 17.49 -8.10 -0.33
N SER A 803 17.29 -7.04 0.44
CA SER A 803 15.95 -6.65 0.87
C SER A 803 15.28 -6.02 -0.35
N GLY A 804 14.44 -6.75 -1.07
CA GLY A 804 13.63 -6.14 -2.13
C GLY A 804 12.79 -4.98 -1.57
N PRO A 805 12.47 -3.95 -2.37
CA PRO A 805 11.40 -3.03 -2.02
C PRO A 805 10.11 -3.83 -1.84
N ARG A 806 9.37 -3.55 -0.77
CA ARG A 806 8.05 -4.18 -0.51
C ARG A 806 6.97 -3.59 -1.40
#